data_AF-A0A2G2MZZ3-F1
#
_entry.id   AF-A0A2G2MZZ3-F1
#
_cell.length_a   1.000
_cell.length_b   1.000
_cell.length_c   1.000
_cell.angle_alpha   90.00
_cell.angle_beta   90.00
_cell.angle_gamma   90.00
#
_symmetry.space_group_name_H-M   'P 1'
#
loop_
_entity.id
_entity.type
_entity.pdbx_description
1 polymer ?
#
loop_
_entity_poly.entity_id
_entity_poly.type
_entity_poly.pdbx_seq_one_letter_code
_entity_poly.pdbx_strand_id
1 'polypeptide(L)'
;MKKQYISYQESLDFLYATEKAHPDLIEIIKIGTTFEGRDIVLAKISKNVETADEKPALLYTGSVHAREWIGHELALKFIDYVAKNKDVDPELEKSLTQSTIYMVPCLNPDGYEYSRKHFSFWRKNRRLNHDGTIGVDLNRNFSIGFVKQKETSSNVYGGEEPFSEAETSAIKNFVDSHENITIAFDYHSQGNVFFPAHKFMHEAELDGTDMNVLCANMNDEFSKVTGRKYGIHRGKPPANLISGSGREYYYSKGIIAIVAEVGTKNIPDYMKSMSGSINENIPALKHAFSEVINYSSLAPKRVDNFTLESRDARSVTLVWEYETRDDIFFEIYRSTKDKGPCNERTKVGLVGKNKFVDKDLNSSTNYHYTIRAVNKNTGYKSPFAPVVKIRTGLEDDEFFKLIFAEKSGTGYLGQYTEEQNRSHFGLNSLFVGINKSKGICDAVMSFDLSNIPKNAIIKSARFYIYPMNRVAAKIERYGEWNLSLLDQDSFSEVTDFDEINNANTQGVIGRAIKSNNLTQGIWNHWTFSSHECKLLQAEMQNNKAVFRLDGPKTLPNGEDSQIMQFDIGYGKFGGGIQYRPILDIKYTLQNEKIKLPAATLSTICTDRMDERLKSGFDTEGKRVYGYMDFDLSQLPDPKNTMITNCTLRIRNKNTFKTTSDMRYYIELVEVDEVVTYEDMKNREKIAYIGYEVAESDLNSKEYQYFNFDTLAKIALDEMHQEGKTLKFVINPTSSLGAKNRLIAWNSDVELVIKYIEKRRTAVASVENLKISKENKMIKLSWDKVDDDALNGYYVVRNSFHPPKHFMDGVKIYGGNDTWTYDNFASFDKEKYYTVFSYDNVPNFSEPAMIKYNPLEKY
;
A
#
# COMPACT_ATOMS: atom_id res chain seq x y z
N MET A 1 21.43 26.66 24.22
CA MET A 1 21.34 25.64 23.15
C MET A 1 22.70 25.04 22.80
N LYS A 2 23.65 25.78 22.22
CA LYS A 2 24.92 25.19 21.72
C LYS A 2 25.79 24.44 22.75
N LYS A 3 25.81 24.88 24.01
CA LYS A 3 26.58 24.23 25.10
C LYS A 3 26.10 22.81 25.46
N GLN A 4 24.91 22.39 25.01
CA GLN A 4 24.37 21.05 25.29
C GLN A 4 24.86 20.00 24.28
N TYR A 5 25.43 20.43 23.17
CA TYR A 5 26.01 19.56 22.16
C TYR A 5 27.47 19.30 22.50
N ILE A 6 28.02 18.16 22.10
CA ILE A 6 29.43 17.78 22.32
C ILE A 6 30.36 18.44 21.30
N SER A 7 31.51 18.96 21.72
CA SER A 7 32.53 19.46 20.78
C SER A 7 33.25 18.30 20.09
N TYR A 8 33.93 18.59 18.99
CA TYR A 8 34.74 17.58 18.31
C TYR A 8 35.88 17.04 19.20
N GLN A 9 36.45 17.89 20.05
CA GLN A 9 37.48 17.43 21.00
C GLN A 9 36.89 16.50 22.06
N GLU A 10 35.76 16.89 22.68
CA GLU A 10 35.09 16.04 23.67
C GLU A 10 34.64 14.70 23.06
N SER A 11 34.29 14.66 21.77
CA SER A 11 33.96 13.40 21.09
C SER A 11 35.18 12.54 20.82
N LEU A 12 36.33 13.10 20.43
CA LEU A 12 37.60 12.36 20.36
C LEU A 12 37.98 11.77 21.73
N ASP A 13 37.89 12.58 22.79
CA ASP A 13 38.20 12.14 24.15
C ASP A 13 37.30 10.97 24.57
N PHE A 14 35.99 11.03 24.24
CA PHE A 14 35.05 9.93 24.47
C PHE A 14 35.42 8.67 23.66
N LEU A 15 35.75 8.82 22.36
CA LEU A 15 36.06 7.68 21.49
C LEU A 15 37.29 6.92 21.97
N TYR A 16 38.39 7.62 22.22
CA TYR A 16 39.64 6.99 22.70
C TYR A 16 39.49 6.43 24.13
N ALA A 17 38.70 7.06 24.99
CA ALA A 17 38.38 6.48 26.30
C ALA A 17 37.56 5.18 26.16
N THR A 18 36.65 5.13 25.19
CA THR A 18 35.80 3.95 24.93
C THR A 18 36.60 2.80 24.33
N GLU A 19 37.48 3.07 23.37
CA GLU A 19 38.45 2.09 22.84
C GLU A 19 39.32 1.51 23.96
N LYS A 20 39.90 2.37 24.81
CA LYS A 20 40.71 1.91 25.94
C LYS A 20 39.93 1.03 26.92
N ALA A 21 38.64 1.28 27.11
CA ALA A 21 37.78 0.48 27.98
C ALA A 21 37.31 -0.84 27.32
N HIS A 22 37.29 -0.89 25.99
CA HIS A 22 36.77 -2.02 25.21
C HIS A 22 37.67 -2.35 23.99
N PRO A 23 38.97 -2.67 24.20
CA PRO A 23 39.95 -2.77 23.11
C PRO A 23 39.67 -3.93 22.13
N ASP A 24 39.03 -5.00 22.59
CA ASP A 24 38.65 -6.14 21.73
C ASP A 24 37.42 -5.82 20.84
N LEU A 25 36.64 -4.80 21.22
CA LEU A 25 35.36 -4.47 20.62
C LEU A 25 35.43 -3.26 19.67
N ILE A 26 36.22 -2.24 20.03
CA ILE A 26 36.28 -0.95 19.36
C ILE A 26 37.72 -0.57 19.08
N GLU A 27 38.01 -0.20 17.83
CA GLU A 27 39.26 0.40 17.39
C GLU A 27 38.98 1.76 16.74
N ILE A 28 39.73 2.80 17.09
CA ILE A 28 39.62 4.14 16.50
C ILE A 28 40.71 4.33 15.45
N ILE A 29 40.27 4.47 14.20
CA ILE A 29 41.15 4.57 13.03
C ILE A 29 41.10 6.00 12.49
N LYS A 30 42.27 6.60 12.29
CA LYS A 30 42.40 7.84 11.52
C LYS A 30 42.30 7.52 10.03
N ILE A 31 41.26 8.03 9.37
CA ILE A 31 41.02 7.81 7.93
C ILE A 31 41.47 9.00 7.06
N GLY A 32 41.75 10.15 7.67
CA GLY A 32 42.21 11.35 6.96
C GLY A 32 42.49 12.52 7.89
N THR A 33 42.82 13.67 7.31
CA THR A 33 43.02 14.94 8.00
C THR A 33 42.35 16.05 7.21
N THR A 34 41.62 16.94 7.88
CA THR A 34 40.87 18.06 7.29
C THR A 34 41.79 19.21 6.84
N PHE A 35 41.20 20.23 6.18
CA PHE A 35 41.93 21.43 5.75
C PHE A 35 42.55 22.21 6.92
N GLU A 36 41.86 22.33 8.05
CA GLU A 36 42.35 23.00 9.25
C GLU A 36 43.19 22.08 10.17
N GLY A 37 43.54 20.86 9.69
CA GLY A 37 44.48 19.96 10.38
C GLY A 37 43.86 19.09 11.46
N ARG A 38 42.54 18.89 11.49
CA ARG A 38 41.88 17.96 12.42
C ARG A 38 41.88 16.56 11.83
N ASP A 39 42.10 15.56 12.68
CA ASP A 39 41.96 14.17 12.25
C ASP A 39 40.51 13.85 11.92
N ILE A 40 40.29 13.02 10.92
CA ILE A 40 39.00 12.42 10.60
C ILE A 40 39.08 10.98 11.10
N VAL A 41 38.26 10.65 12.10
CA VAL A 41 38.30 9.34 12.77
C VAL A 41 37.07 8.49 12.47
N LEU A 42 37.29 7.18 12.48
CA LEU A 42 36.31 6.13 12.30
C LEU A 42 36.40 5.17 13.48
N ALA A 43 35.27 4.82 14.09
CA ALA A 43 35.18 3.74 15.06
C ALA A 43 34.83 2.44 14.33
N LYS A 44 35.75 1.47 14.36
CA LYS A 44 35.55 0.10 13.88
C LYS A 44 35.06 -0.75 15.05
N ILE A 45 33.88 -1.36 14.91
CA ILE A 45 33.18 -2.05 16.01
C ILE A 45 32.80 -3.47 15.57
N SER A 46 33.30 -4.48 16.27
CA SER A 46 32.93 -5.89 16.06
C SER A 46 33.18 -6.68 17.34
N LYS A 47 32.63 -7.90 17.49
CA LYS A 47 32.93 -8.76 18.65
C LYS A 47 34.44 -9.04 18.81
N ASN A 48 35.18 -9.04 17.70
CA ASN A 48 36.64 -9.04 17.65
C ASN A 48 37.12 -8.12 16.52
N VAL A 49 37.74 -7.00 16.87
CA VAL A 49 38.22 -5.96 15.94
C VAL A 49 39.32 -6.42 14.97
N GLU A 50 40.10 -7.44 15.34
CA GLU A 50 41.17 -7.98 14.48
C GLU A 50 40.60 -8.66 13.23
N THR A 51 39.46 -9.33 13.37
CA THR A 51 38.75 -10.04 12.28
C THR A 51 37.63 -9.21 11.66
N ALA A 52 37.51 -7.94 12.02
CA ALA A 52 36.36 -7.12 11.66
C ALA A 52 36.23 -6.89 10.15
N ASP A 53 37.35 -6.79 9.43
CA ASP A 53 37.36 -6.50 7.99
C ASP A 53 37.02 -7.72 7.12
N GLU A 54 37.00 -8.91 7.72
CA GLU A 54 36.57 -10.17 7.07
C GLU A 54 35.05 -10.38 7.11
N LYS A 55 34.35 -9.61 7.96
CA LYS A 55 32.91 -9.73 8.19
C LYS A 55 32.15 -8.69 7.38
N PRO A 56 30.92 -8.95 6.93
CA PRO A 56 30.11 -7.94 6.28
C PRO A 56 29.85 -6.76 7.22
N ALA A 57 29.80 -5.55 6.67
CA ALA A 57 29.82 -4.33 7.47
C ALA A 57 28.70 -3.33 7.13
N LEU A 58 28.28 -2.59 8.16
CA LEU A 58 27.49 -1.36 8.05
C LEU A 58 28.42 -0.16 8.12
N LEU A 59 28.34 0.73 7.13
CA LEU A 59 28.95 2.05 7.18
C LEU A 59 27.93 3.09 7.68
N TYR A 60 28.32 3.88 8.68
CA TYR A 60 27.59 5.05 9.15
C TYR A 60 28.45 6.29 8.94
N THR A 61 27.89 7.32 8.30
CA THR A 61 28.51 8.64 8.17
C THR A 61 27.63 9.69 8.82
N GLY A 62 28.21 10.45 9.76
CA GLY A 62 27.53 11.56 10.44
C GLY A 62 28.10 12.92 10.06
N SER A 63 27.23 13.94 10.05
CA SER A 63 27.60 15.36 9.94
C SER A 63 28.54 15.68 8.77
N VAL A 64 28.21 15.16 7.58
CA VAL A 64 28.81 15.61 6.31
C VAL A 64 28.56 17.11 6.11
N HIS A 65 27.34 17.58 6.44
CA HIS A 65 27.07 19.00 6.59
C HIS A 65 27.27 19.45 8.04
N ALA A 66 27.99 20.55 8.19
CA ALA A 66 28.42 21.10 9.47
C ALA A 66 27.29 21.39 10.48
N ARG A 67 26.17 21.98 10.02
CA ARG A 67 25.03 22.39 10.87
C ARG A 67 24.09 21.26 11.30
N GLU A 68 24.31 20.04 10.83
CA GLU A 68 23.41 18.90 11.03
C GLU A 68 23.96 18.02 12.15
N TRP A 69 23.87 18.54 13.38
CA TRP A 69 24.59 18.02 14.55
C TRP A 69 24.09 16.65 15.02
N ILE A 70 22.88 16.25 14.61
CA ILE A 70 22.30 14.94 14.96
C ILE A 70 23.16 13.77 14.50
N GLY A 71 23.78 13.85 13.31
CA GLY A 71 24.59 12.75 12.79
C GLY A 71 25.77 12.43 13.72
N HIS A 72 26.40 13.46 14.26
CA HIS A 72 27.47 13.34 15.26
C HIS A 72 26.98 12.80 16.60
N GLU A 73 25.94 13.40 17.17
CA GLU A 73 25.41 13.01 18.48
C GLU A 73 24.88 11.58 18.48
N LEU A 74 24.16 11.17 17.43
CA LEU A 74 23.61 9.82 17.29
C LEU A 74 24.72 8.76 17.22
N ALA A 75 25.79 9.02 16.46
CA ALA A 75 26.91 8.10 16.35
C ALA A 75 27.53 7.80 17.73
N LEU A 76 27.84 8.85 18.49
CA LEU A 76 28.46 8.71 19.81
C LEU A 76 27.53 7.99 20.81
N LYS A 77 26.23 8.30 20.77
CA LYS A 77 25.23 7.63 21.60
C LYS A 77 25.02 6.17 21.21
N PHE A 78 25.14 5.83 19.93
CA PHE A 78 25.07 4.45 19.48
C PHE A 78 26.32 3.66 19.89
N ILE A 79 27.52 4.25 19.79
CA ILE A 79 28.78 3.65 20.29
C ILE A 79 28.68 3.36 21.79
N ASP A 80 28.22 4.34 22.57
CA ASP A 80 27.98 4.18 24.02
C ASP A 80 26.94 3.07 24.32
N TYR A 81 25.86 3.03 23.54
CA TYR A 81 24.84 1.99 23.64
C TYR A 81 25.43 0.60 23.37
N VAL A 82 26.23 0.44 22.31
CA VAL A 82 26.86 -0.85 21.97
C VAL A 82 27.79 -1.30 23.08
N ALA A 83 28.69 -0.42 23.54
CA ALA A 83 29.65 -0.71 24.61
C ALA A 83 28.96 -1.20 25.90
N LYS A 84 27.82 -0.60 26.25
CA LYS A 84 27.05 -0.93 27.46
C LYS A 84 26.17 -2.18 27.32
N ASN A 85 25.70 -2.52 26.12
CA ASN A 85 24.66 -3.53 25.93
C ASN A 85 25.13 -4.82 25.24
N LYS A 86 26.39 -4.87 24.77
CA LYS A 86 26.95 -6.01 24.02
C LYS A 86 26.86 -7.38 24.69
N ASP A 87 26.76 -7.45 26.02
CA ASP A 87 26.70 -8.71 26.78
C ASP A 87 25.32 -9.00 27.38
N VAL A 88 24.33 -8.14 27.13
CA VAL A 88 22.97 -8.27 27.69
C VAL A 88 21.87 -8.26 26.63
N ASP A 89 22.12 -7.74 25.44
CA ASP A 89 21.21 -7.80 24.29
C ASP A 89 21.67 -8.92 23.32
N PRO A 90 20.97 -10.07 23.27
CA PRO A 90 21.37 -11.20 22.44
C PRO A 90 21.32 -10.91 20.93
N GLU A 91 20.45 -10.00 20.49
CA GLU A 91 20.36 -9.62 19.08
C GLU A 91 21.58 -8.78 18.68
N LEU A 92 21.98 -7.84 19.55
CA LEU A 92 23.18 -7.05 19.37
C LEU A 92 24.44 -7.93 19.41
N GLU A 93 24.54 -8.84 20.38
CA GLU A 93 25.68 -9.77 20.48
C GLU A 93 25.82 -10.63 19.23
N LYS A 94 24.70 -11.22 18.76
CA LYS A 94 24.67 -12.00 17.52
C LYS A 94 25.14 -11.16 16.34
N SER A 95 24.66 -9.94 16.21
CA SER A 95 25.02 -9.03 15.12
C SER A 95 26.49 -8.65 15.16
N LEU A 96 27.05 -8.33 16.34
CA LEU A 96 28.48 -8.05 16.53
C LEU A 96 29.37 -9.26 16.23
N THR A 97 28.86 -10.47 16.47
CA THR A 97 29.57 -11.70 16.16
C THR A 97 29.70 -11.89 14.65
N GLN A 98 28.62 -11.61 13.92
CA GLN A 98 28.48 -11.90 12.49
C GLN A 98 28.91 -10.76 11.56
N SER A 99 28.94 -9.53 12.06
CA SER A 99 29.08 -8.31 11.26
C SER A 99 29.97 -7.27 11.95
N THR A 100 30.32 -6.24 11.19
CA THR A 100 31.12 -5.09 11.64
C THR A 100 30.36 -3.78 11.46
N ILE A 101 30.61 -2.79 12.31
CA ILE A 101 30.17 -1.41 12.10
C ILE A 101 31.41 -0.55 11.86
N TYR A 102 31.41 0.18 10.76
CA TYR A 102 32.33 1.28 10.51
C TYR A 102 31.57 2.58 10.72
N MET A 103 31.87 3.29 11.79
CA MET A 103 31.13 4.50 12.17
C MET A 103 32.03 5.72 12.11
N VAL A 104 31.75 6.65 11.19
CA VAL A 104 32.39 7.97 11.11
C VAL A 104 31.48 8.99 11.79
N PRO A 105 31.75 9.41 13.03
CA PRO A 105 30.84 10.30 13.76
C PRO A 105 30.78 11.71 13.15
N CYS A 106 31.89 12.22 12.62
CA CYS A 106 31.94 13.52 11.94
C CYS A 106 32.83 13.42 10.71
N LEU A 107 32.26 13.47 9.51
CA LEU A 107 33.06 13.56 8.30
C LEU A 107 33.62 14.98 8.08
N ASN A 108 32.95 16.01 8.60
CA ASN A 108 33.33 17.43 8.47
C ASN A 108 33.67 18.10 9.83
N PRO A 109 34.76 17.69 10.52
CA PRO A 109 35.14 18.27 11.82
C PRO A 109 35.30 19.79 11.81
N ASP A 110 35.92 20.36 10.76
CA ASP A 110 36.20 21.79 10.69
C ASP A 110 34.90 22.61 10.58
N GLY A 111 34.02 22.19 9.67
CA GLY A 111 32.72 22.83 9.51
C GLY A 111 31.87 22.67 10.77
N TYR A 112 31.86 21.48 11.37
CA TYR A 112 31.13 21.21 12.61
C TYR A 112 31.53 22.18 13.74
N GLU A 113 32.82 22.30 14.02
CA GLU A 113 33.35 23.23 15.02
C GLU A 113 33.04 24.69 14.68
N TYR A 114 33.16 25.07 13.41
CA TYR A 114 32.80 26.41 12.95
C TYR A 114 31.32 26.73 13.18
N SER A 115 30.43 25.76 12.94
CA SER A 115 28.99 25.94 13.16
C SER A 115 28.65 26.09 14.65
N ARG A 116 29.33 25.34 15.52
CA ARG A 116 29.19 25.49 16.98
C ARG A 116 29.69 26.84 17.46
N LYS A 117 30.88 27.26 17.05
CA LYS A 117 31.56 28.44 17.63
C LYS A 117 31.19 29.76 16.98
N HIS A 118 31.00 29.79 15.66
CA HIS A 118 30.88 31.03 14.89
C HIS A 118 29.49 31.17 14.24
N PHE A 119 29.16 30.31 13.26
CA PHE A 119 27.92 30.46 12.49
C PHE A 119 27.12 29.16 12.41
N SER A 120 26.06 29.07 13.22
CA SER A 120 25.26 27.85 13.40
C SER A 120 24.74 27.25 12.10
N PHE A 121 24.43 28.06 11.09
CA PHE A 121 23.88 27.58 9.82
C PHE A 121 24.94 27.29 8.75
N TRP A 122 26.22 27.31 9.10
CA TRP A 122 27.32 26.89 8.22
C TRP A 122 27.12 25.44 7.78
N ARG A 123 27.24 25.17 6.48
CA ARG A 123 26.94 23.86 5.87
C ARG A 123 28.18 23.15 5.35
N LYS A 124 29.04 23.89 4.63
CA LYS A 124 30.19 23.39 3.85
C LYS A 124 31.35 22.95 4.76
N ASN A 125 32.43 22.42 4.19
CA ASN A 125 33.71 22.32 4.89
C ASN A 125 34.36 23.71 5.03
N ARG A 126 35.66 23.76 5.40
CA ARG A 126 36.40 25.01 5.64
C ARG A 126 37.55 25.29 4.67
N ARG A 127 37.58 24.60 3.51
CA ARG A 127 38.56 24.86 2.44
C ARG A 127 38.60 26.35 2.06
N LEU A 128 39.79 26.95 1.98
CA LEU A 128 39.97 28.26 1.36
C LEU A 128 40.08 28.08 -0.16
N ASN A 129 39.08 28.54 -0.91
CA ASN A 129 39.08 28.47 -2.36
C ASN A 129 40.02 29.53 -2.97
N HIS A 130 40.44 29.33 -4.22
CA HIS A 130 41.38 30.23 -4.91
C HIS A 130 40.90 31.68 -5.04
N ASP A 131 39.58 31.91 -5.05
CA ASP A 131 38.96 33.23 -5.11
C ASP A 131 38.68 33.86 -3.75
N GLY A 132 39.14 33.23 -2.66
CA GLY A 132 38.96 33.70 -1.28
C GLY A 132 37.61 33.32 -0.65
N THR A 133 36.69 32.71 -1.39
CA THR A 133 35.48 32.11 -0.79
C THR A 133 35.86 30.90 0.06
N ILE A 134 34.99 30.51 0.99
CA ILE A 134 35.27 29.42 1.92
C ILE A 134 34.26 28.28 1.73
N GLY A 135 34.80 27.07 1.62
CA GLY A 135 34.13 25.81 1.75
C GLY A 135 33.57 25.23 0.46
N VAL A 136 33.42 23.92 0.48
CA VAL A 136 32.78 23.05 -0.50
C VAL A 136 31.68 22.23 0.19
N ASP A 137 30.55 22.05 -0.49
CA ASP A 137 29.50 21.13 -0.07
C ASP A 137 29.97 19.69 -0.33
N LEU A 138 30.39 19.01 0.75
CA LEU A 138 30.93 17.65 0.68
C LEU A 138 29.93 16.68 0.04
N ASN A 139 28.61 16.87 0.22
CA ASN A 139 27.59 16.00 -0.38
C ASN A 139 27.22 16.43 -1.82
N ARG A 140 28.09 17.21 -2.48
CA ARG A 140 28.10 17.50 -3.93
C ARG A 140 29.46 17.17 -4.56
N ASN A 141 30.41 16.65 -3.79
CA ASN A 141 31.80 16.43 -4.20
C ASN A 141 32.12 14.96 -4.55
N PHE A 142 31.14 14.04 -4.58
CA PHE A 142 31.37 12.66 -5.01
C PHE A 142 31.29 12.50 -6.53
N SER A 143 31.82 11.39 -7.09
CA SER A 143 31.91 11.19 -8.54
C SER A 143 30.58 10.99 -9.27
N ILE A 144 29.60 10.35 -8.64
CA ILE A 144 28.37 9.96 -9.34
C ILE A 144 27.46 11.17 -9.52
N GLY A 145 27.29 11.58 -10.77
CA GLY A 145 26.49 12.75 -11.15
C GLY A 145 27.15 14.09 -10.81
N PHE A 146 28.45 14.14 -10.53
CA PHE A 146 29.15 15.39 -10.25
C PHE A 146 28.90 16.46 -11.32
N VAL A 147 28.60 17.68 -10.90
CA VAL A 147 28.45 18.84 -11.79
C VAL A 147 29.34 19.97 -11.29
N LYS A 148 30.31 20.36 -12.13
CA LYS A 148 31.19 21.50 -11.85
C LYS A 148 30.39 22.79 -11.83
N GLN A 149 30.43 23.48 -10.70
CA GLN A 149 29.77 24.77 -10.51
C GLN A 149 30.78 25.91 -10.58
N LYS A 150 30.37 27.08 -11.08
CA LYS A 150 31.22 28.28 -11.16
C LYS A 150 31.11 29.16 -9.91
N GLU A 151 29.94 29.15 -9.26
CA GLU A 151 29.67 30.01 -8.11
C GLU A 151 30.16 29.33 -6.82
N THR A 152 31.38 29.66 -6.43
CA THR A 152 32.09 29.09 -5.26
C THR A 152 31.49 29.54 -3.93
N SER A 153 30.79 30.69 -3.90
CA SER A 153 30.09 31.19 -2.72
C SER A 153 28.80 30.43 -2.41
N SER A 154 28.28 29.66 -3.38
CA SER A 154 27.07 28.86 -3.24
C SER A 154 27.16 27.86 -2.08
N ASN A 155 26.04 27.67 -1.37
CA ASN A 155 25.90 26.64 -0.33
C ASN A 155 25.93 25.21 -0.87
N VAL A 156 25.79 25.03 -2.19
CA VAL A 156 25.83 23.74 -2.88
C VAL A 156 27.03 23.63 -3.82
N TYR A 157 28.03 24.51 -3.70
CA TYR A 157 29.26 24.44 -4.49
C TYR A 157 29.98 23.11 -4.25
N GLY A 158 30.07 22.26 -5.27
CA GLY A 158 30.60 20.89 -5.15
C GLY A 158 32.10 20.74 -5.27
N GLY A 159 32.87 21.82 -5.39
CA GLY A 159 34.33 21.76 -5.58
C GLY A 159 34.75 21.77 -7.05
N GLU A 160 36.06 21.67 -7.28
CA GLU A 160 36.66 21.83 -8.62
C GLU A 160 36.57 20.56 -9.48
N GLU A 161 36.59 19.42 -8.81
CA GLU A 161 36.49 18.06 -9.35
C GLU A 161 35.97 17.10 -8.26
N PRO A 162 35.48 15.90 -8.63
CA PRO A 162 35.07 14.91 -7.64
C PRO A 162 36.22 14.53 -6.70
N PHE A 163 35.91 14.41 -5.41
CA PHE A 163 36.83 14.03 -4.35
C PHE A 163 38.00 15.02 -4.15
N SER A 164 37.82 16.28 -4.56
CA SER A 164 38.81 17.36 -4.33
C SER A 164 39.02 17.67 -2.85
N GLU A 165 38.06 17.35 -2.00
CA GLU A 165 38.11 17.66 -0.58
C GLU A 165 38.78 16.54 0.22
N ALA A 166 39.59 16.91 1.22
CA ALA A 166 40.30 15.93 2.04
C ALA A 166 39.32 14.97 2.75
N GLU A 167 38.16 15.48 3.16
CA GLU A 167 37.11 14.72 3.81
C GLU A 167 36.47 13.67 2.89
N THR A 168 36.09 14.05 1.66
CA THR A 168 35.48 13.11 0.70
C THR A 168 36.51 12.12 0.15
N SER A 169 37.77 12.54 -0.01
CA SER A 169 38.88 11.66 -0.40
C SER A 169 39.17 10.60 0.68
N ALA A 170 39.15 10.98 1.97
CA ALA A 170 39.34 10.06 3.08
C ALA A 170 38.29 8.93 3.10
N ILE A 171 36.99 9.28 3.03
CA ILE A 171 35.93 8.28 3.03
C ILE A 171 35.91 7.44 1.74
N LYS A 172 36.27 8.03 0.59
CA LYS A 172 36.43 7.29 -0.66
C LYS A 172 37.49 6.20 -0.53
N ASN A 173 38.68 6.55 -0.03
CA ASN A 173 39.79 5.61 0.12
C ASN A 173 39.46 4.49 1.09
N PHE A 174 38.74 4.81 2.18
CA PHE A 174 38.24 3.79 3.10
C PHE A 174 37.24 2.84 2.40
N VAL A 175 36.19 3.36 1.78
CA VAL A 175 35.18 2.52 1.11
C VAL A 175 35.76 1.69 -0.03
N ASP A 176 36.67 2.25 -0.82
CA ASP A 176 37.32 1.53 -1.93
C ASP A 176 38.22 0.39 -1.49
N SER A 177 38.69 0.40 -0.23
CA SER A 177 39.50 -0.67 0.35
C SER A 177 38.70 -1.69 1.16
N HIS A 178 37.39 -1.48 1.33
CA HIS A 178 36.52 -2.29 2.19
C HIS A 178 35.32 -2.83 1.42
N GLU A 179 35.55 -3.84 0.58
CA GLU A 179 34.50 -4.52 -0.20
C GLU A 179 33.47 -5.26 0.66
N ASN A 180 33.77 -5.46 1.95
CA ASN A 180 32.88 -6.09 2.93
C ASN A 180 31.70 -5.19 3.36
N ILE A 181 31.67 -3.91 2.99
CA ILE A 181 30.55 -3.02 3.32
C ILE A 181 29.32 -3.40 2.49
N THR A 182 28.23 -3.81 3.14
CA THR A 182 27.00 -4.23 2.46
C THR A 182 25.84 -3.23 2.62
N ILE A 183 25.85 -2.44 3.69
CA ILE A 183 24.87 -1.38 3.97
C ILE A 183 25.61 -0.07 4.31
N ALA A 184 25.14 1.06 3.79
CA ALA A 184 25.66 2.38 4.13
C ALA A 184 24.53 3.37 4.46
N PHE A 185 24.67 4.06 5.59
CA PHE A 185 23.81 5.17 5.99
C PHE A 185 24.58 6.49 6.04
N ASP A 186 23.99 7.52 5.45
CA ASP A 186 24.45 8.91 5.57
C ASP A 186 23.41 9.71 6.34
N TYR A 187 23.76 10.12 7.56
CA TYR A 187 22.85 10.75 8.51
C TYR A 187 22.94 12.27 8.45
N HIS A 188 21.81 12.85 8.03
CA HIS A 188 21.59 14.26 7.81
C HIS A 188 20.44 14.79 8.67
N SER A 189 20.20 16.10 8.58
CA SER A 189 18.93 16.69 9.00
C SER A 189 18.57 17.82 8.03
N GLN A 190 17.30 18.04 7.71
CA GLN A 190 16.10 17.62 8.43
C GLN A 190 15.01 17.13 7.47
N GLY A 191 13.99 16.45 8.01
CA GLY A 191 12.76 16.16 7.29
C GLY A 191 11.97 14.95 7.80
N ASN A 192 12.56 14.11 8.66
CA ASN A 192 12.08 12.76 8.95
C ASN A 192 11.84 11.99 7.62
N VAL A 193 12.88 11.81 6.81
CA VAL A 193 12.79 11.11 5.53
C VAL A 193 14.00 10.23 5.32
N PHE A 194 13.76 9.01 4.85
CA PHE A 194 14.75 8.20 4.20
C PHE A 194 14.76 8.46 2.71
N PHE A 195 15.96 8.69 2.17
CA PHE A 195 16.19 8.69 0.75
C PHE A 195 17.07 7.51 0.32
N PRO A 196 16.46 6.38 -0.08
CA PRO A 196 17.16 5.30 -0.76
C PRO A 196 17.88 5.77 -2.03
N ALA A 197 19.01 5.14 -2.35
CA ALA A 197 19.78 5.42 -3.55
C ALA A 197 19.02 5.09 -4.84
N HIS A 198 19.46 5.71 -5.94
CA HIS A 198 18.90 5.48 -7.28
C HIS A 198 19.97 5.66 -8.36
N LYS A 199 19.71 5.16 -9.56
CA LYS A 199 20.61 5.33 -10.73
C LYS A 199 20.21 6.49 -11.66
N PHE A 200 19.45 7.46 -11.14
CA PHE A 200 18.91 8.60 -11.91
C PHE A 200 17.99 8.22 -13.07
N MET A 201 17.41 7.01 -13.01
CA MET A 201 16.45 6.50 -13.98
C MET A 201 15.06 6.38 -13.35
N HIS A 202 14.03 6.34 -14.18
CA HIS A 202 12.65 6.18 -13.74
C HIS A 202 12.25 4.73 -13.48
N GLU A 203 12.96 3.78 -14.08
CA GLU A 203 12.78 2.34 -13.87
C GLU A 203 13.12 1.99 -12.43
N ALA A 204 12.28 1.14 -11.85
CA ALA A 204 12.57 0.57 -10.54
C ALA A 204 13.87 -0.24 -10.59
N GLU A 205 14.72 -0.06 -9.59
CA GLU A 205 15.89 -0.90 -9.38
C GLU A 205 15.56 -2.15 -8.57
N LEU A 206 16.31 -3.23 -8.78
CA LEU A 206 16.11 -4.51 -8.09
C LEU A 206 16.19 -4.33 -6.56
N ASP A 207 17.18 -3.58 -6.09
CA ASP A 207 17.37 -3.26 -4.66
C ASP A 207 16.39 -2.18 -4.16
N GLY A 208 15.46 -1.77 -5.04
CA GLY A 208 14.20 -1.07 -4.79
C GLY A 208 13.55 -1.47 -3.49
N THR A 209 13.18 -2.74 -3.45
CA THR A 209 12.44 -3.35 -2.35
C THR A 209 13.28 -3.40 -1.09
N ASP A 210 14.54 -3.82 -1.17
CA ASP A 210 15.44 -3.97 -0.02
C ASP A 210 15.56 -2.68 0.78
N MET A 211 15.94 -1.59 0.11
CA MET A 211 16.08 -0.30 0.79
C MET A 211 14.74 0.20 1.33
N ASN A 212 13.64 -0.01 0.62
CA ASN A 212 12.31 0.39 1.11
C ASN A 212 11.90 -0.41 2.35
N VAL A 213 12.16 -1.72 2.38
CA VAL A 213 11.84 -2.59 3.52
C VAL A 213 12.74 -2.29 4.70
N LEU A 214 14.05 -2.07 4.49
CA LEU A 214 14.97 -1.67 5.54
C LEU A 214 14.50 -0.39 6.22
N CYS A 215 14.17 0.64 5.43
CA CYS A 215 13.59 1.89 5.93
C CYS A 215 12.22 1.69 6.61
N ALA A 216 11.37 0.80 6.08
CA ALA A 216 10.06 0.51 6.66
C ALA A 216 10.16 -0.18 8.01
N ASN A 217 11.12 -1.09 8.18
CA ASN A 217 11.41 -1.73 9.45
C ASN A 217 12.03 -0.75 10.45
N MET A 218 12.97 0.10 10.02
CA MET A 218 13.47 1.20 10.87
C MET A 218 12.35 2.12 11.33
N ASN A 219 11.40 2.46 10.44
CA ASN A 219 10.19 3.21 10.80
C ASN A 219 9.33 2.52 11.84
N ASP A 220 9.26 1.19 11.80
CA ASP A 220 8.55 0.42 12.82
C ASP A 220 9.19 0.62 14.19
N GLU A 221 10.52 0.55 14.28
CA GLU A 221 11.27 0.81 15.51
C GLU A 221 11.14 2.27 15.98
N PHE A 222 11.21 3.25 15.08
CA PHE A 222 10.97 4.66 15.43
C PHE A 222 9.61 4.85 16.10
N SER A 223 8.57 4.26 15.49
CA SER A 223 7.20 4.46 15.91
C SER A 223 6.92 3.87 17.30
N LYS A 224 7.65 2.83 17.72
CA LYS A 224 7.54 2.24 19.07
C LYS A 224 8.07 3.19 20.15
N VAL A 225 9.02 4.08 19.82
CA VAL A 225 9.64 4.99 20.79
C VAL A 225 8.91 6.33 20.87
N THR A 226 8.62 6.97 19.73
CA THR A 226 8.06 8.34 19.71
C THR A 226 6.75 8.47 18.94
N GLY A 227 6.29 7.40 18.28
CA GLY A 227 5.18 7.44 17.33
C GLY A 227 5.51 8.12 16.00
N ARG A 228 6.70 8.71 15.82
CA ARG A 228 7.11 9.33 14.55
C ARG A 228 7.34 8.28 13.47
N LYS A 229 7.18 8.73 12.22
CA LYS A 229 7.51 7.99 11.01
C LYS A 229 8.25 8.89 10.05
N TYR A 230 9.08 8.27 9.24
CA TYR A 230 9.93 8.89 8.24
C TYR A 230 9.40 8.54 6.85
N GLY A 231 9.33 9.51 5.96
CA GLY A 231 9.00 9.26 4.56
C GLY A 231 10.02 8.31 3.93
N ILE A 232 9.63 7.53 2.91
CA ILE A 232 10.57 6.68 2.17
C ILE A 232 10.48 7.06 0.70
N HIS A 233 11.50 7.73 0.17
CA HIS A 233 11.41 8.35 -1.16
C HIS A 233 12.73 8.41 -1.91
N ARG A 234 12.73 8.13 -3.22
CA ARG A 234 13.93 8.16 -4.07
C ARG A 234 14.10 9.47 -4.84
N GLY A 235 13.41 10.55 -4.47
CA GLY A 235 13.30 11.72 -5.34
C GLY A 235 12.41 11.46 -6.56
N LYS A 236 12.30 12.44 -7.47
CA LYS A 236 11.67 12.30 -8.79
C LYS A 236 12.76 12.24 -9.87
N PRO A 237 13.23 11.05 -10.28
CA PRO A 237 14.14 10.91 -11.42
C PRO A 237 13.60 11.60 -12.69
N PRO A 238 14.46 11.97 -13.66
CA PRO A 238 15.88 12.26 -13.47
C PRO A 238 16.00 13.58 -12.69
N ALA A 239 16.22 13.50 -11.38
CA ALA A 239 16.40 14.69 -10.57
C ALA A 239 17.84 15.18 -10.77
N ASN A 240 18.04 16.26 -11.52
CA ASN A 240 19.28 17.05 -11.48
C ASN A 240 19.53 17.71 -10.11
N LEU A 241 18.60 17.57 -9.15
CA LEU A 241 18.61 18.28 -7.87
C LEU A 241 19.59 17.70 -6.82
N ILE A 242 19.99 16.43 -6.94
CA ILE A 242 20.86 15.76 -5.96
C ILE A 242 21.87 14.92 -6.73
N SER A 243 23.05 15.48 -6.99
CA SER A 243 24.10 14.81 -7.76
C SER A 243 25.46 15.06 -7.10
N GLY A 244 26.41 14.15 -7.28
CA GLY A 244 27.69 14.18 -6.56
C GLY A 244 27.56 13.86 -5.06
N SER A 245 26.61 13.00 -4.69
CA SER A 245 26.34 12.63 -3.29
C SER A 245 27.04 11.32 -2.88
N GLY A 246 27.31 11.15 -1.58
CA GLY A 246 27.93 9.92 -1.06
C GLY A 246 27.07 8.68 -1.26
N ARG A 247 25.75 8.81 -1.11
CA ARG A 247 24.78 7.73 -1.27
C ARG A 247 24.85 7.07 -2.65
N GLU A 248 24.85 7.86 -3.73
CA GLU A 248 24.94 7.33 -5.09
C GLU A 248 26.29 6.64 -5.35
N TYR A 249 27.35 7.20 -4.79
CA TYR A 249 28.68 6.61 -4.87
C TYR A 249 28.72 5.24 -4.18
N TYR A 250 28.22 5.13 -2.94
CA TYR A 250 28.14 3.84 -2.24
C TYR A 250 27.28 2.83 -3.03
N TYR A 251 26.12 3.25 -3.55
CA TYR A 251 25.27 2.36 -4.33
C TYR A 251 25.94 1.88 -5.63
N SER A 252 26.78 2.71 -6.25
CA SER A 252 27.56 2.30 -7.44
C SER A 252 28.55 1.17 -7.16
N LYS A 253 28.89 0.93 -5.90
CA LYS A 253 29.76 -0.16 -5.42
C LYS A 253 29.00 -1.44 -5.04
N GLY A 254 27.67 -1.46 -5.21
CA GLY A 254 26.82 -2.59 -4.83
C GLY A 254 26.29 -2.54 -3.39
N ILE A 255 26.51 -1.42 -2.68
CA ILE A 255 26.13 -1.24 -1.28
C ILE A 255 24.68 -0.77 -1.18
N ILE A 256 23.88 -1.35 -0.28
CA ILE A 256 22.54 -0.85 0.06
C ILE A 256 22.69 0.52 0.75
N ALA A 257 22.48 1.60 0.01
CA ALA A 257 22.81 2.96 0.47
C ALA A 257 21.57 3.84 0.67
N ILE A 258 21.46 4.45 1.86
CA ILE A 258 20.32 5.28 2.27
C ILE A 258 20.81 6.55 2.96
N VAL A 259 20.21 7.70 2.61
CA VAL A 259 20.31 8.92 3.42
C VAL A 259 19.17 8.95 4.43
N ALA A 260 19.45 9.26 5.69
CA ALA A 260 18.45 9.50 6.72
C ALA A 260 18.44 10.98 7.11
N GLU A 261 17.37 11.71 6.78
CA GLU A 261 17.13 13.08 7.24
C GLU A 261 16.36 13.05 8.55
N VAL A 262 17.04 13.31 9.67
CA VAL A 262 16.50 13.16 11.01
C VAL A 262 15.91 14.48 11.54
N GLY A 263 14.75 14.38 12.19
CA GLY A 263 14.13 15.52 12.88
C GLY A 263 13.50 16.55 11.93
N THR A 264 12.96 17.62 12.50
CA THR A 264 12.28 18.71 11.77
C THR A 264 13.10 19.99 11.68
N LYS A 265 14.20 20.05 12.44
CA LYS A 265 15.08 21.21 12.62
C LYS A 265 16.55 20.74 12.57
N ASN A 266 17.43 21.48 11.87
CA ASN A 266 18.87 21.19 11.82
C ASN A 266 19.52 21.32 13.20
N ILE A 267 19.08 22.31 13.97
CA ILE A 267 19.55 22.59 15.32
C ILE A 267 18.33 22.68 16.24
N PRO A 268 17.78 21.53 16.67
CA PRO A 268 16.64 21.50 17.55
C PRO A 268 17.03 21.83 19.01
N ASP A 269 16.03 22.03 19.86
CA ASP A 269 16.22 21.96 21.31
C ASP A 269 16.69 20.54 21.69
N TYR A 270 17.80 20.46 22.44
CA TYR A 270 18.41 19.17 22.73
C TYR A 270 17.49 18.28 23.57
N MET A 271 16.93 18.83 24.65
CA MET A 271 16.13 18.07 25.61
C MET A 271 14.73 17.74 25.09
N LYS A 272 14.15 18.62 24.27
CA LYS A 272 12.78 18.45 23.75
C LYS A 272 12.71 17.59 22.48
N SER A 273 13.70 17.71 21.61
CA SER A 273 13.60 17.17 20.24
C SER A 273 14.82 16.34 19.80
N MET A 274 16.05 16.77 20.14
CA MET A 274 17.25 16.00 19.76
C MET A 274 17.29 14.64 20.46
N SER A 275 17.13 14.64 21.78
CA SER A 275 17.11 13.43 22.62
C SER A 275 16.10 12.39 22.13
N GLY A 276 14.88 12.82 21.79
CA GLY A 276 13.85 11.95 21.23
C GLY A 276 14.23 11.40 19.85
N SER A 277 14.95 12.17 19.04
CA SER A 277 15.43 11.73 17.71
C SER A 277 16.61 10.76 17.82
N ILE A 278 17.46 10.92 18.81
CA ILE A 278 18.52 9.94 19.13
C ILE A 278 17.88 8.64 19.64
N ASN A 279 16.99 8.75 20.63
CA ASN A 279 16.38 7.59 21.29
C ASN A 279 15.56 6.71 20.34
N GLU A 280 14.88 7.30 19.34
CA GLU A 280 14.17 6.51 18.33
C GLU A 280 15.13 5.87 17.33
N ASN A 281 16.26 6.51 17.01
CA ASN A 281 17.21 6.00 16.03
C ASN A 281 18.11 4.87 16.55
N ILE A 282 18.39 4.80 17.85
CA ILE A 282 19.18 3.70 18.43
C ILE A 282 18.60 2.31 18.10
N PRO A 283 17.34 1.97 18.43
CA PRO A 283 16.79 0.65 18.10
C PRO A 283 16.66 0.42 16.60
N ALA A 284 16.39 1.46 15.81
CA ALA A 284 16.33 1.35 14.35
C ALA A 284 17.69 1.03 13.72
N LEU A 285 18.77 1.67 14.18
CA LEU A 285 20.14 1.36 13.76
C LEU A 285 20.55 -0.04 14.19
N LYS A 286 20.16 -0.48 15.40
CA LYS A 286 20.37 -1.87 15.85
C LYS A 286 19.69 -2.86 14.89
N HIS A 287 18.45 -2.60 14.50
CA HIS A 287 17.74 -3.45 13.54
C HIS A 287 18.41 -3.43 12.16
N ALA A 288 18.84 -2.27 11.67
CA ALA A 288 19.56 -2.20 10.40
C ALA A 288 20.89 -2.94 10.44
N PHE A 289 21.59 -2.91 11.58
CA PHE A 289 22.82 -3.66 11.79
C PHE A 289 22.60 -5.18 11.78
N SER A 290 21.48 -5.67 12.31
CA SER A 290 21.17 -7.12 12.27
C SER A 290 20.85 -7.64 10.87
N GLU A 291 20.57 -6.76 9.90
CA GLU A 291 20.34 -7.12 8.50
C GLU A 291 21.61 -7.16 7.64
N VAL A 292 22.76 -6.65 8.11
CA VAL A 292 24.02 -6.56 7.34
C VAL A 292 24.45 -7.89 6.72
N ILE A 293 24.35 -8.97 7.49
CA ILE A 293 24.73 -10.32 7.08
C ILE A 293 23.89 -10.82 5.89
N ASN A 294 22.64 -10.34 5.75
CA ASN A 294 21.68 -10.76 4.73
C ASN A 294 21.94 -10.14 3.34
N TYR A 295 22.85 -9.17 3.27
CA TYR A 295 23.32 -8.57 2.00
C TYR A 295 24.78 -8.96 1.68
N SER A 296 25.32 -9.95 2.39
CA SER A 296 26.65 -10.50 2.14
C SER A 296 26.60 -11.68 1.17
N SER A 297 27.78 -12.14 0.74
CA SER A 297 27.93 -13.38 -0.06
C SER A 297 27.51 -14.66 0.69
N LEU A 298 27.32 -14.59 2.01
CA LEU A 298 26.86 -15.72 2.84
C LEU A 298 25.33 -15.91 2.77
N ALA A 299 24.61 -14.90 2.29
CA ALA A 299 23.15 -14.95 2.19
C ALA A 299 22.69 -15.85 1.03
N PRO A 300 21.52 -16.50 1.15
CA PRO A 300 20.88 -17.17 0.01
C PRO A 300 20.63 -16.21 -1.15
N LYS A 301 20.51 -16.74 -2.36
CA LYS A 301 20.14 -15.96 -3.54
C LYS A 301 18.75 -15.34 -3.38
N ARG A 302 18.56 -14.17 -3.99
CA ARG A 302 17.26 -13.50 -4.12
C ARG A 302 16.25 -14.42 -4.81
N VAL A 303 14.98 -14.31 -4.45
CA VAL A 303 13.88 -15.00 -5.13
C VAL A 303 13.58 -14.32 -6.47
N ASP A 304 13.47 -15.13 -7.53
CA ASP A 304 13.19 -14.66 -8.89
C ASP A 304 11.71 -14.82 -9.26
N ASN A 305 11.24 -14.01 -10.21
CA ASN A 305 9.90 -14.13 -10.82
C ASN A 305 8.72 -14.24 -9.83
N PHE A 306 8.80 -13.59 -8.66
CA PHE A 306 7.69 -13.51 -7.72
C PHE A 306 6.52 -12.74 -8.32
N THR A 307 5.37 -13.40 -8.47
CA THR A 307 4.21 -12.82 -9.17
C THR A 307 2.89 -13.48 -8.74
N LEU A 308 1.78 -12.92 -9.22
CA LEU A 308 0.43 -13.45 -9.06
C LEU A 308 0.23 -14.70 -9.93
N GLU A 309 -0.41 -15.74 -9.39
CA GLU A 309 -0.96 -16.86 -10.16
C GLU A 309 -2.46 -16.66 -10.39
N SER A 310 -3.22 -16.44 -9.32
CA SER A 310 -4.67 -16.25 -9.36
C SER A 310 -5.16 -15.45 -8.16
N ARG A 311 -6.37 -14.88 -8.26
CA ARG A 311 -7.03 -14.18 -7.16
C ARG A 311 -8.54 -14.37 -7.25
N ASP A 312 -9.19 -14.32 -6.10
CA ASP A 312 -10.63 -14.11 -5.99
C ASP A 312 -10.90 -12.96 -5.00
N ALA A 313 -12.15 -12.82 -4.55
CA ALA A 313 -12.55 -11.74 -3.64
C ALA A 313 -12.00 -11.88 -2.21
N ARG A 314 -11.51 -13.06 -1.83
CA ARG A 314 -11.10 -13.44 -0.48
C ARG A 314 -9.74 -14.15 -0.45
N SER A 315 -9.14 -14.43 -1.59
CA SER A 315 -7.87 -15.15 -1.69
C SER A 315 -6.96 -14.64 -2.80
N VAL A 316 -5.66 -14.87 -2.62
CA VAL A 316 -4.59 -14.57 -3.57
C VAL A 316 -3.63 -15.75 -3.59
N THR A 317 -3.29 -16.24 -4.77
CA THR A 317 -2.26 -17.27 -4.97
C THR A 317 -1.03 -16.65 -5.62
N LEU A 318 0.12 -16.83 -4.98
CA LEU A 318 1.42 -16.30 -5.37
C LEU A 318 2.36 -17.44 -5.74
N VAL A 319 3.20 -17.20 -6.74
CA VAL A 319 4.21 -18.15 -7.24
C VAL A 319 5.52 -17.41 -7.51
N TRP A 320 6.63 -18.15 -7.50
CA TRP A 320 7.96 -17.65 -7.78
C TRP A 320 8.87 -18.75 -8.31
N GLU A 321 10.08 -18.38 -8.71
CA GLU A 321 11.12 -19.30 -9.15
C GLU A 321 12.26 -19.34 -8.14
N TYR A 322 12.65 -20.56 -7.77
CA TYR A 322 13.78 -20.84 -6.90
C TYR A 322 14.21 -22.30 -7.06
N GLU A 323 15.51 -22.57 -6.93
CA GLU A 323 16.04 -23.94 -6.96
C GLU A 323 15.45 -24.80 -5.83
N THR A 324 15.14 -26.07 -6.09
CA THR A 324 14.59 -26.96 -5.06
C THR A 324 15.67 -27.33 -4.05
N ARG A 325 15.46 -26.95 -2.79
CA ARG A 325 16.45 -27.11 -1.71
C ARG A 325 15.77 -27.40 -0.37
N ASP A 326 16.24 -28.44 0.31
CA ASP A 326 15.71 -28.83 1.63
C ASP A 326 16.13 -27.88 2.75
N ASP A 327 17.23 -27.14 2.57
CA ASP A 327 17.74 -26.16 3.53
C ASP A 327 17.16 -24.75 3.35
N ILE A 328 16.25 -24.55 2.40
CA ILE A 328 15.60 -23.26 2.13
C ILE A 328 14.11 -23.30 2.48
N PHE A 329 13.62 -22.19 3.03
CA PHE A 329 12.19 -21.87 3.10
C PHE A 329 12.00 -20.39 2.78
N PHE A 330 10.76 -19.96 2.58
CA PHE A 330 10.43 -18.59 2.22
C PHE A 330 9.60 -17.92 3.29
N GLU A 331 9.97 -16.69 3.64
CA GLU A 331 9.16 -15.78 4.45
C GLU A 331 8.35 -14.88 3.52
N ILE A 332 7.03 -14.86 3.70
CA ILE A 332 6.10 -14.05 2.90
C ILE A 332 5.43 -13.03 3.82
N TYR A 333 5.47 -11.77 3.39
CA TYR A 333 4.92 -10.63 4.12
C TYR A 333 3.81 -9.98 3.31
N ARG A 334 2.76 -9.54 4.00
CA ARG A 334 1.60 -8.83 3.44
C ARG A 334 1.38 -7.51 4.15
N SER A 335 1.15 -6.45 3.40
CA SER A 335 0.72 -5.15 3.93
C SER A 335 -0.35 -4.49 3.07
N THR A 336 -1.31 -3.81 3.71
CA THR A 336 -2.24 -2.91 3.03
C THR A 336 -1.64 -1.51 2.79
N LYS A 337 -0.42 -1.27 3.27
CA LYS A 337 0.32 -0.02 3.11
C LYS A 337 1.48 -0.21 2.13
N ASP A 338 1.63 0.72 1.20
CA ASP A 338 2.84 0.81 0.38
C ASP A 338 4.05 0.99 1.30
N LYS A 339 5.10 0.20 1.07
CA LYS A 339 6.33 0.18 1.89
C LYS A 339 6.05 -0.07 3.38
N GLY A 340 5.19 -1.04 3.68
CA GLY A 340 4.99 -1.53 5.04
C GLY A 340 6.19 -2.33 5.56
N PRO A 341 6.37 -2.43 6.90
CA PRO A 341 7.45 -3.23 7.48
C PRO A 341 7.27 -4.71 7.19
N CYS A 342 8.36 -5.44 7.06
CA CYS A 342 8.43 -6.90 7.01
C CYS A 342 8.91 -7.42 8.37
N ASN A 343 7.96 -7.74 9.26
CA ASN A 343 8.20 -8.21 10.62
C ASN A 343 7.18 -9.29 11.00
N GLU A 344 7.21 -9.77 12.23
CA GLU A 344 6.30 -10.83 12.71
C GLU A 344 4.81 -10.49 12.56
N ARG A 345 4.42 -9.20 12.57
CA ARG A 345 3.00 -8.80 12.43
C ARG A 345 2.51 -8.80 10.99
N THR A 346 3.42 -8.68 10.02
CA THR A 346 3.09 -8.66 8.59
C THR A 346 3.44 -9.96 7.89
N LYS A 347 4.18 -10.86 8.54
CA LYS A 347 4.47 -12.21 8.05
C LYS A 347 3.19 -13.04 8.01
N VAL A 348 2.84 -13.52 6.83
CA VAL A 348 1.62 -14.32 6.58
C VAL A 348 1.92 -15.76 6.19
N GLY A 349 3.17 -16.07 5.80
CA GLY A 349 3.53 -17.40 5.35
C GLY A 349 4.98 -17.77 5.64
N LEU A 350 5.17 -19.04 5.99
CA LEU A 350 6.45 -19.75 6.04
C LEU A 350 6.27 -21.03 5.21
N VAL A 351 6.89 -21.08 4.03
CA VAL A 351 6.62 -22.16 3.06
C VAL A 351 7.91 -22.75 2.50
N GLY A 352 7.93 -24.07 2.27
CA GLY A 352 9.04 -24.77 1.63
C GLY A 352 8.83 -25.06 0.14
N LYS A 353 7.74 -24.56 -0.45
CA LYS A 353 7.39 -24.74 -1.86
C LYS A 353 7.28 -23.38 -2.54
N ASN A 354 7.46 -23.34 -3.85
CA ASN A 354 7.43 -22.10 -4.65
C ASN A 354 6.00 -21.59 -4.95
N LYS A 355 5.09 -21.76 -3.99
CA LYS A 355 3.67 -21.38 -4.10
C LYS A 355 3.09 -21.10 -2.72
N PHE A 356 2.27 -20.07 -2.62
CA PHE A 356 1.55 -19.69 -1.41
C PHE A 356 0.14 -19.21 -1.74
N VAL A 357 -0.85 -19.68 -0.98
CA VAL A 357 -2.24 -19.24 -1.08
C VAL A 357 -2.58 -18.49 0.19
N ASP A 358 -2.82 -17.19 0.06
CA ASP A 358 -3.31 -16.34 1.14
C ASP A 358 -4.84 -16.27 1.09
N LYS A 359 -5.51 -16.51 2.22
CA LYS A 359 -6.97 -16.61 2.34
C LYS A 359 -7.48 -15.61 3.38
N ASP A 360 -8.81 -15.50 3.48
CA ASP A 360 -9.50 -14.62 4.44
C ASP A 360 -9.16 -13.13 4.24
N LEU A 361 -8.94 -12.74 2.99
CA LEU A 361 -8.66 -11.36 2.57
C LEU A 361 -9.95 -10.55 2.45
N ASN A 362 -9.86 -9.23 2.58
CA ASN A 362 -11.00 -8.36 2.26
C ASN A 362 -11.12 -8.21 0.75
N SER A 363 -12.34 -8.16 0.21
CA SER A 363 -12.58 -7.89 -1.21
C SER A 363 -12.21 -6.46 -1.59
N SER A 364 -11.91 -6.26 -2.87
CA SER A 364 -11.53 -4.98 -3.46
C SER A 364 -10.50 -4.21 -2.61
N THR A 365 -9.53 -4.93 -2.05
CA THR A 365 -8.54 -4.38 -1.12
C THR A 365 -7.15 -4.53 -1.70
N ASN A 366 -6.38 -3.45 -1.64
CA ASN A 366 -5.01 -3.42 -2.12
C ASN A 366 -4.07 -4.08 -1.10
N TYR A 367 -3.26 -5.02 -1.56
CA TYR A 367 -2.22 -5.71 -0.80
C TYR A 367 -0.87 -5.62 -1.52
N HIS A 368 0.18 -5.48 -0.71
CA HIS A 368 1.57 -5.47 -1.12
C HIS A 368 2.22 -6.71 -0.52
N TYR A 369 2.74 -7.58 -1.38
CA TYR A 369 3.41 -8.79 -0.97
C TYR A 369 4.91 -8.68 -1.20
N THR A 370 5.68 -9.17 -0.23
CA THR A 370 7.14 -9.23 -0.30
C THR A 370 7.58 -10.62 0.15
N ILE A 371 8.65 -11.15 -0.45
CA ILE A 371 9.18 -12.48 -0.16
C ILE A 371 10.71 -12.45 -0.08
N ARG A 372 11.28 -13.30 0.78
CA ARG A 372 12.72 -13.63 0.79
C ARG A 372 12.94 -15.11 1.12
N ALA A 373 14.03 -15.68 0.62
CA ALA A 373 14.49 -17.01 0.99
C ALA A 373 15.23 -16.96 2.32
N VAL A 374 15.18 -18.04 3.10
CA VAL A 374 15.85 -18.18 4.39
C VAL A 374 16.54 -19.54 4.44
N ASN A 375 17.81 -19.54 4.81
CA ASN A 375 18.56 -20.76 5.09
C ASN A 375 18.21 -21.29 6.49
N LYS A 376 17.72 -22.54 6.57
CA LYS A 376 17.32 -23.18 7.83
C LYS A 376 18.47 -23.34 8.81
N ASN A 377 19.68 -23.60 8.32
CA ASN A 377 20.83 -23.95 9.15
C ASN A 377 21.48 -22.70 9.76
N THR A 378 21.62 -21.63 8.96
CA THR A 378 22.28 -20.40 9.42
C THR A 378 21.30 -19.32 9.91
N GLY A 379 20.04 -19.38 9.47
CA GLY A 379 19.06 -18.31 9.64
C GLY A 379 19.32 -17.07 8.76
N TYR A 380 20.34 -17.11 7.88
CA TYR A 380 20.60 -16.04 6.92
C TYR A 380 19.52 -16.02 5.87
N LYS A 381 19.21 -14.82 5.40
CA LYS A 381 18.09 -14.61 4.51
C LYS A 381 18.54 -13.84 3.29
N SER A 382 17.93 -14.12 2.15
CA SER A 382 18.23 -13.41 0.92
C SER A 382 17.78 -11.95 0.98
N PRO A 383 18.29 -11.11 0.08
CA PRO A 383 17.59 -9.92 -0.36
C PRO A 383 16.14 -10.24 -0.82
N PHE A 384 15.25 -9.26 -0.78
CA PHE A 384 13.81 -9.41 -1.05
C PHE A 384 13.48 -9.40 -2.55
N ALA A 385 12.58 -10.25 -3.03
CA ALA A 385 12.10 -10.09 -4.41
C ALA A 385 11.43 -8.70 -4.62
N PRO A 386 11.37 -8.20 -5.87
CA PRO A 386 10.50 -7.07 -6.22
C PRO A 386 9.08 -7.22 -5.62
N VAL A 387 8.56 -6.14 -5.05
CA VAL A 387 7.23 -6.14 -4.42
C VAL A 387 6.13 -6.41 -5.46
N VAL A 388 5.19 -7.30 -5.13
CA VAL A 388 4.01 -7.57 -5.96
C VAL A 388 2.80 -6.84 -5.36
N LYS A 389 2.09 -6.09 -6.19
CA LYS A 389 0.92 -5.27 -5.80
C LYS A 389 -0.36 -5.82 -6.42
N ILE A 390 -1.32 -6.19 -5.58
CA ILE A 390 -2.55 -6.86 -6.00
C ILE A 390 -3.76 -6.20 -5.36
N ARG A 391 -4.89 -6.15 -6.07
CA ARG A 391 -6.20 -5.87 -5.48
C ARG A 391 -7.01 -7.17 -5.55
N THR A 392 -7.59 -7.60 -4.44
CA THR A 392 -8.52 -8.75 -4.42
C THR A 392 -9.74 -8.49 -5.32
N GLY A 393 -10.41 -9.56 -5.74
CA GLY A 393 -11.66 -9.50 -6.50
C GLY A 393 -12.80 -8.80 -5.74
N LEU A 394 -13.92 -8.62 -6.42
CA LEU A 394 -15.16 -8.12 -5.84
C LEU A 394 -16.01 -9.30 -5.36
N GLU A 395 -16.75 -9.12 -4.27
CA GLU A 395 -17.85 -10.04 -3.95
C GLU A 395 -18.96 -9.95 -5.01
N ASP A 396 -19.85 -10.93 -5.04
CA ASP A 396 -20.95 -11.01 -6.00
C ASP A 396 -21.80 -9.73 -6.04
N ASP A 397 -22.02 -9.09 -4.89
CA ASP A 397 -22.82 -7.87 -4.78
C ASP A 397 -22.04 -6.55 -4.89
N GLU A 398 -20.73 -6.60 -5.15
CA GLU A 398 -19.85 -5.42 -5.10
C GLU A 398 -19.44 -4.90 -6.47
N PHE A 399 -19.29 -3.58 -6.52
CA PHE A 399 -18.65 -2.78 -7.56
C PHE A 399 -17.59 -1.89 -6.90
N PHE A 400 -16.61 -1.42 -7.67
CA PHE A 400 -15.75 -0.35 -7.21
C PHE A 400 -15.48 0.71 -8.29
N LYS A 401 -15.20 1.94 -7.85
CA LYS A 401 -14.69 3.02 -8.70
C LYS A 401 -13.54 3.72 -7.98
N LEU A 402 -12.46 3.97 -8.71
CA LEU A 402 -11.38 4.84 -8.30
C LEU A 402 -11.55 6.17 -9.03
N ILE A 403 -12.01 7.20 -8.31
CA ILE A 403 -12.27 8.52 -8.87
C ILE A 403 -11.11 9.43 -8.50
N PHE A 404 -10.52 10.06 -9.51
CA PHE A 404 -9.42 11.01 -9.32
C PHE A 404 -9.97 12.42 -9.27
N ALA A 405 -9.36 13.27 -8.44
CA ALA A 405 -9.76 14.67 -8.36
C ALA A 405 -9.63 15.37 -9.72
N GLU A 406 -10.64 16.17 -10.06
CA GLU A 406 -10.70 16.95 -11.29
C GLU A 406 -9.61 18.02 -11.31
N LYS A 407 -9.01 18.25 -12.48
CA LYS A 407 -7.94 19.25 -12.62
C LYS A 407 -8.43 20.67 -12.30
N SER A 408 -9.53 21.11 -12.91
CA SER A 408 -10.05 22.48 -12.77
C SER A 408 -10.66 22.75 -11.40
N GLY A 409 -11.24 21.74 -10.75
CA GLY A 409 -11.87 21.85 -9.43
C GLY A 409 -10.95 21.53 -8.24
N THR A 410 -9.63 21.47 -8.48
CA THR A 410 -8.64 21.13 -7.44
C THR A 410 -7.53 22.17 -7.35
N GLY A 411 -7.36 22.77 -6.17
CA GLY A 411 -6.37 23.83 -5.91
C GLY A 411 -6.29 24.20 -4.43
N TYR A 412 -5.46 25.19 -4.11
CA TYR A 412 -5.36 25.73 -2.75
C TYR A 412 -5.61 27.23 -2.72
N LEU A 413 -6.11 27.70 -1.59
CA LEU A 413 -6.51 29.06 -1.31
C LEU A 413 -5.65 29.57 -0.15
N GLY A 414 -5.03 30.73 -0.31
CA GLY A 414 -4.35 31.43 0.78
C GLY A 414 -5.10 32.69 1.16
N GLN A 415 -5.27 32.92 2.46
CA GLN A 415 -5.95 34.08 3.04
C GLN A 415 -5.32 35.42 2.60
N TYR A 416 -4.00 35.48 2.44
CA TYR A 416 -3.30 36.71 2.04
C TYR A 416 -2.87 36.72 0.57
N THR A 417 -3.35 35.75 -0.22
CA THR A 417 -2.99 35.58 -1.63
C THR A 417 -4.23 35.44 -2.53
N GLU A 418 -5.31 36.13 -2.17
CA GLU A 418 -6.61 36.03 -2.84
C GLU A 418 -6.52 36.25 -4.35
N GLU A 419 -5.79 37.28 -4.78
CA GLU A 419 -5.59 37.59 -6.21
C GLU A 419 -4.91 36.44 -6.98
N GLN A 420 -4.11 35.60 -6.31
CA GLN A 420 -3.40 34.48 -6.93
C GLN A 420 -4.16 33.16 -6.83
N ASN A 421 -5.19 33.05 -5.97
CA ASN A 421 -5.88 31.79 -5.67
C ASN A 421 -6.41 31.09 -6.93
N ARG A 422 -7.03 31.84 -7.85
CA ARG A 422 -7.51 31.33 -9.14
C ARG A 422 -6.41 30.63 -9.95
N SER A 423 -5.18 31.15 -9.91
CA SER A 423 -4.05 30.58 -10.66
C SER A 423 -3.51 29.28 -10.08
N HIS A 424 -3.88 28.93 -8.84
CA HIS A 424 -3.39 27.73 -8.18
C HIS A 424 -4.09 26.46 -8.67
N PHE A 425 -5.33 26.56 -9.16
CA PHE A 425 -6.15 25.42 -9.53
C PHE A 425 -5.62 24.69 -10.77
N GLY A 426 -5.50 23.37 -10.68
CA GLY A 426 -5.06 22.49 -11.77
C GLY A 426 -3.58 22.56 -12.16
N LEU A 427 -2.80 23.41 -11.50
CA LEU A 427 -1.39 23.66 -11.85
C LEU A 427 -0.43 23.46 -10.67
N ASN A 428 -0.81 23.92 -9.48
CA ASN A 428 0.06 23.94 -8.31
C ASN A 428 -0.25 22.80 -7.35
N SER A 429 0.78 22.32 -6.64
CA SER A 429 0.59 21.48 -5.45
C SER A 429 -0.34 22.16 -4.44
N LEU A 430 -1.03 21.36 -3.63
CA LEU A 430 -1.88 21.88 -2.56
C LEU A 430 -1.02 22.28 -1.38
N PHE A 431 -1.20 23.47 -0.84
CA PHE A 431 -0.57 23.89 0.41
C PHE A 431 -1.66 24.06 1.45
N VAL A 432 -1.59 23.31 2.56
CA VAL A 432 -2.63 23.32 3.60
C VAL A 432 -2.01 23.52 4.98
N GLY A 433 -2.56 24.46 5.74
CA GLY A 433 -2.12 24.81 7.10
C GLY A 433 -2.03 26.32 7.28
N ILE A 434 -1.00 26.80 7.98
CA ILE A 434 -0.80 28.23 8.22
C ILE A 434 0.66 28.65 8.07
N ASN A 435 0.89 29.80 7.44
CA ASN A 435 2.20 30.45 7.38
C ASN A 435 2.03 31.97 7.46
N LYS A 436 3.03 32.66 8.04
CA LYS A 436 3.02 34.12 8.16
C LYS A 436 2.83 34.90 6.85
N SER A 437 3.30 34.37 5.71
CA SER A 437 3.21 35.07 4.43
C SER A 437 1.90 34.86 3.68
N LYS A 438 1.28 33.69 3.81
CA LYS A 438 0.04 33.32 3.09
C LYS A 438 -1.21 33.35 3.98
N GLY A 439 -1.04 33.47 5.29
CA GLY A 439 -2.09 33.29 6.27
C GLY A 439 -2.52 31.83 6.36
N ILE A 440 -3.80 31.62 6.63
CA ILE A 440 -4.45 30.30 6.55
C ILE A 440 -4.47 29.84 5.09
N CYS A 441 -4.16 28.56 4.86
CA CYS A 441 -4.26 27.93 3.55
C CYS A 441 -5.13 26.67 3.62
N ASP A 442 -6.15 26.63 2.77
CA ASP A 442 -7.05 25.48 2.62
C ASP A 442 -6.96 24.93 1.19
N ALA A 443 -7.19 23.63 1.02
CA ALA A 443 -7.28 23.01 -0.29
C ALA A 443 -8.71 22.60 -0.61
N VAL A 444 -9.10 22.78 -1.87
CA VAL A 444 -10.39 22.35 -2.41
C VAL A 444 -10.13 21.27 -3.45
N MET A 445 -10.91 20.19 -3.41
CA MET A 445 -10.78 19.06 -4.34
C MET A 445 -12.17 18.60 -4.78
N SER A 446 -12.42 18.59 -6.09
CA SER A 446 -13.68 18.17 -6.70
C SER A 446 -13.56 16.79 -7.33
N PHE A 447 -14.61 15.97 -7.19
CA PHE A 447 -14.69 14.62 -7.75
C PHE A 447 -16.00 14.45 -8.54
N ASP A 448 -15.88 13.98 -9.78
CA ASP A 448 -17.02 13.65 -10.63
C ASP A 448 -17.62 12.29 -10.23
N LEU A 449 -18.87 12.30 -9.81
CA LEU A 449 -19.64 11.12 -9.41
C LEU A 449 -20.63 10.65 -10.49
N SER A 450 -20.67 11.30 -11.66
CA SER A 450 -21.61 10.97 -12.75
C SER A 450 -21.52 9.52 -13.23
N ASN A 451 -20.34 8.90 -13.11
CA ASN A 451 -20.07 7.52 -13.50
C ASN A 451 -20.47 6.48 -12.43
N ILE A 452 -21.14 6.90 -11.35
CA ILE A 452 -21.76 6.00 -10.36
C ILE A 452 -23.28 5.98 -10.61
N PRO A 453 -23.90 4.80 -10.78
CA PRO A 453 -25.34 4.68 -10.97
C PRO A 453 -26.15 5.31 -9.83
N LYS A 454 -27.27 6.00 -10.14
CA LYS A 454 -28.11 6.69 -9.14
C LYS A 454 -28.74 5.76 -8.10
N ASN A 455 -28.94 4.49 -8.45
CA ASN A 455 -29.43 3.44 -7.54
C ASN A 455 -28.30 2.73 -6.77
N ALA A 456 -27.06 3.21 -6.84
CA ALA A 456 -25.96 2.66 -6.06
C ALA A 456 -26.09 2.98 -4.58
N ILE A 457 -25.66 2.03 -3.76
CA ILE A 457 -25.59 2.11 -2.31
C ILE A 457 -24.13 1.99 -1.91
N ILE A 458 -23.54 3.07 -1.39
CA ILE A 458 -22.13 3.11 -1.01
C ILE A 458 -21.92 2.22 0.23
N LYS A 459 -21.11 1.16 0.08
CA LYS A 459 -20.73 0.24 1.17
C LYS A 459 -19.55 0.77 1.97
N SER A 460 -18.59 1.39 1.29
CA SER A 460 -17.43 2.02 1.92
C SER A 460 -16.76 3.01 0.97
N ALA A 461 -16.18 4.08 1.51
CA ALA A 461 -15.34 5.00 0.76
C ALA A 461 -14.06 5.34 1.51
N ARG A 462 -12.99 5.65 0.77
CA ARG A 462 -11.74 6.20 1.29
C ARG A 462 -11.25 7.35 0.44
N PHE A 463 -10.79 8.40 1.08
CA PHE A 463 -10.13 9.53 0.44
C PHE A 463 -8.63 9.43 0.66
N TYR A 464 -7.83 9.32 -0.40
CA TYR A 464 -6.37 9.25 -0.33
C TYR A 464 -5.73 10.54 -0.82
N ILE A 465 -4.68 10.97 -0.13
CA ILE A 465 -3.83 12.10 -0.53
C ILE A 465 -2.36 11.82 -0.26
N TYR A 466 -1.48 12.35 -1.12
CA TYR A 466 -0.04 12.17 -1.01
C TYR A 466 0.65 13.46 -0.55
N PRO A 467 1.18 13.52 0.68
CA PRO A 467 2.01 14.63 1.12
C PRO A 467 3.39 14.54 0.44
N MET A 468 3.81 15.62 -0.21
CA MET A 468 5.05 15.67 -0.99
C MET A 468 6.29 15.78 -0.10
N ASN A 469 7.39 15.19 -0.57
CA ASN A 469 8.69 15.30 0.11
C ASN A 469 9.36 16.63 -0.20
N ARG A 470 9.61 17.43 0.84
CA ARG A 470 10.41 18.64 0.85
C ARG A 470 11.28 18.68 2.09
N VAL A 471 12.59 18.76 1.90
CA VAL A 471 13.58 18.95 2.99
C VAL A 471 13.29 20.20 3.85
N ALA A 472 12.60 21.19 3.27
CA ALA A 472 12.20 22.41 3.97
C ALA A 472 10.85 22.33 4.71
N ALA A 473 10.10 21.23 4.60
CA ALA A 473 8.83 21.09 5.31
C ALA A 473 9.07 21.02 6.83
N LYS A 474 8.56 22.01 7.56
CA LYS A 474 8.59 22.08 9.02
C LYS A 474 7.22 21.66 9.54
N ILE A 475 7.08 20.39 9.90
CA ILE A 475 5.85 19.86 10.48
C ILE A 475 6.14 19.52 11.93
N GLU A 476 5.82 20.45 12.82
CA GLU A 476 6.00 20.29 14.27
C GLU A 476 4.86 19.51 14.89
N ARG A 477 4.98 19.07 16.15
CA ARG A 477 4.02 18.12 16.78
C ARG A 477 2.64 18.69 17.12
N TYR A 478 2.31 19.92 16.72
CA TYR A 478 1.03 20.57 17.01
C TYR A 478 0.12 20.66 15.79
N GLY A 479 -1.18 20.70 16.03
CA GLY A 479 -2.20 20.83 15.00
C GLY A 479 -2.58 19.52 14.30
N GLU A 480 -3.59 19.62 13.44
CA GLU A 480 -4.19 18.51 12.72
C GLU A 480 -4.77 18.98 11.38
N TRP A 481 -5.03 18.02 10.49
CA TRP A 481 -5.61 18.24 9.17
C TRP A 481 -6.97 17.54 9.07
N ASN A 482 -7.99 18.30 8.70
CA ASN A 482 -9.38 17.85 8.61
C ASN A 482 -9.85 17.84 7.17
N LEU A 483 -10.60 16.79 6.81
CA LEU A 483 -11.27 16.68 5.53
C LEU A 483 -12.77 16.89 5.75
N SER A 484 -13.35 17.87 5.08
CA SER A 484 -14.78 18.20 5.19
C SER A 484 -15.45 18.05 3.83
N LEU A 485 -16.62 17.43 3.78
CA LEU A 485 -17.50 17.45 2.62
C LEU A 485 -18.30 18.76 2.65
N LEU A 486 -18.12 19.60 1.63
CA LEU A 486 -18.77 20.91 1.55
C LEU A 486 -20.20 20.79 1.02
N ASP A 487 -21.06 21.66 1.54
CA ASP A 487 -22.39 21.92 0.97
C ASP A 487 -22.25 22.82 -0.26
N GLN A 488 -22.55 22.28 -1.45
CA GLN A 488 -22.33 22.97 -2.72
C GLN A 488 -23.23 24.20 -2.90
N ASP A 489 -24.34 24.30 -2.15
CA ASP A 489 -25.24 25.47 -2.19
C ASP A 489 -24.75 26.63 -1.30
N SER A 490 -23.68 26.41 -0.52
CA SER A 490 -23.16 27.39 0.46
C SER A 490 -22.04 28.30 -0.07
N PHE A 491 -21.60 28.10 -1.31
CA PHE A 491 -20.60 28.92 -1.99
C PHE A 491 -20.87 28.96 -3.49
N SER A 492 -20.42 30.02 -4.16
CA SER A 492 -20.57 30.21 -5.60
C SER A 492 -19.25 30.04 -6.36
N GLU A 493 -18.13 30.32 -5.71
CA GLU A 493 -16.81 30.35 -6.30
C GLU A 493 -15.81 29.51 -5.49
N VAL A 494 -15.34 28.40 -6.09
CA VAL A 494 -14.36 27.50 -5.44
C VAL A 494 -12.98 28.13 -5.26
N THR A 495 -12.72 29.23 -5.96
CA THR A 495 -11.43 29.94 -5.91
C THR A 495 -11.40 31.12 -4.92
N ASP A 496 -12.52 31.40 -4.23
CA ASP A 496 -12.62 32.45 -3.22
C ASP A 496 -12.33 31.90 -1.82
N PHE A 497 -11.40 32.54 -1.10
CA PHE A 497 -10.98 32.06 0.22
C PHE A 497 -12.07 32.20 1.27
N ASP A 498 -12.75 33.35 1.30
CA ASP A 498 -13.75 33.64 2.34
C ASP A 498 -15.02 32.82 2.12
N GLU A 499 -15.45 32.61 0.87
CA GLU A 499 -16.58 31.72 0.59
C GLU A 499 -16.27 30.29 1.06
N ILE A 500 -15.11 29.73 0.72
CA ILE A 500 -14.77 28.34 1.07
C ILE A 500 -14.45 28.16 2.55
N ASN A 501 -13.80 29.13 3.18
CA ASN A 501 -13.50 29.06 4.60
C ASN A 501 -14.80 29.12 5.44
N ASN A 502 -15.80 29.88 4.99
CA ASN A 502 -17.10 30.03 5.66
C ASN A 502 -18.20 29.09 5.14
N ALA A 503 -17.93 28.30 4.10
CA ALA A 503 -18.87 27.34 3.52
C ALA A 503 -19.40 26.35 4.58
N ASN A 504 -20.69 26.03 4.46
CA ASN A 504 -21.31 25.01 5.30
C ASN A 504 -20.73 23.64 4.95
N THR A 505 -20.59 22.78 5.95
CA THR A 505 -20.12 21.40 5.75
C THR A 505 -21.25 20.42 5.98
N GLN A 506 -21.46 19.49 5.05
CA GLN A 506 -22.36 18.34 5.23
C GLN A 506 -21.83 17.41 6.33
N GLY A 507 -20.50 17.30 6.46
CA GLY A 507 -19.85 16.59 7.56
C GLY A 507 -18.31 16.57 7.46
N VAL A 508 -17.65 16.35 8.59
CA VAL A 508 -16.20 16.10 8.66
C VAL A 508 -15.98 14.60 8.48
N ILE A 509 -15.10 14.23 7.55
CA ILE A 509 -14.86 12.86 7.12
C ILE A 509 -13.78 12.20 7.97
N GLY A 510 -14.09 11.01 8.50
CA GLY A 510 -13.16 10.21 9.28
C GLY A 510 -12.57 10.96 10.47
N ARG A 511 -11.33 10.62 10.83
CA ARG A 511 -10.59 11.30 11.92
C ARG A 511 -9.58 12.26 11.35
N ALA A 512 -9.42 13.40 12.02
CA ALA A 512 -8.34 14.34 11.74
C ALA A 512 -6.98 13.64 11.74
N ILE A 513 -6.11 14.01 10.80
CA ILE A 513 -4.73 13.54 10.79
C ILE A 513 -3.92 14.47 11.68
N LYS A 514 -3.55 13.98 12.85
CA LYS A 514 -2.66 14.70 13.77
C LYS A 514 -1.29 14.89 13.12
N SER A 515 -0.65 16.03 13.40
CA SER A 515 0.64 16.40 12.81
C SER A 515 1.74 15.33 12.94
N ASN A 516 1.81 14.64 14.08
CA ASN A 516 2.78 13.56 14.30
C ASN A 516 2.56 12.32 13.41
N ASN A 517 1.38 12.19 12.80
CA ASN A 517 1.04 11.14 11.83
C ASN A 517 1.11 11.64 10.38
N LEU A 518 1.25 12.95 10.14
CA LEU A 518 1.32 13.53 8.81
C LEU A 518 2.77 13.65 8.34
N THR A 519 3.36 12.52 7.98
CA THR A 519 4.72 12.46 7.45
C THR A 519 4.72 12.62 5.93
N GLN A 520 5.64 13.43 5.43
CA GLN A 520 5.89 13.55 4.00
C GLN A 520 6.25 12.21 3.34
N GLY A 521 5.83 12.02 2.10
CA GLY A 521 6.15 10.84 1.31
C GLY A 521 5.38 9.58 1.67
N ILE A 522 4.46 9.64 2.63
CA ILE A 522 3.59 8.53 3.04
C ILE A 522 2.16 8.85 2.63
N TRP A 523 1.52 7.95 1.88
CA TRP A 523 0.10 8.08 1.56
C TRP A 523 -0.75 8.13 2.82
N ASN A 524 -1.59 9.15 2.89
CA ASN A 524 -2.55 9.35 3.95
C ASN A 524 -3.96 9.14 3.41
N HIS A 525 -4.87 8.74 4.30
CA HIS A 525 -6.27 8.60 3.92
C HIS A 525 -7.24 8.82 5.06
N TRP A 526 -8.45 9.22 4.70
CA TRP A 526 -9.63 9.20 5.57
C TRP A 526 -10.52 8.03 5.15
N THR A 527 -10.98 7.26 6.13
CA THR A 527 -11.97 6.21 5.92
C THR A 527 -13.33 6.73 6.36
N PHE A 528 -14.32 6.62 5.49
CA PHE A 528 -15.66 7.13 5.74
C PHE A 528 -16.38 6.20 6.71
N SER A 529 -17.07 6.77 7.70
CA SER A 529 -18.04 6.02 8.51
C SER A 529 -19.29 5.66 7.68
N SER A 530 -20.14 4.76 8.20
CA SER A 530 -21.40 4.42 7.54
C SER A 530 -22.34 5.62 7.39
N HIS A 531 -22.26 6.62 8.26
CA HIS A 531 -23.02 7.87 8.13
C HIS A 531 -22.43 8.76 7.04
N GLU A 532 -21.11 8.95 7.02
CA GLU A 532 -20.43 9.74 5.98
C GLU A 532 -20.58 9.14 4.58
N CYS A 533 -20.67 7.81 4.46
CA CYS A 533 -21.01 7.15 3.19
C CYS A 533 -22.39 7.57 2.68
N LYS A 534 -23.38 7.77 3.57
CA LYS A 534 -24.71 8.27 3.19
C LYS A 534 -24.67 9.72 2.75
N LEU A 535 -23.83 10.55 3.38
CA LEU A 535 -23.61 11.94 2.94
C LEU A 535 -23.02 11.98 1.54
N LEU A 536 -21.96 11.20 1.28
CA LEU A 536 -21.37 11.08 -0.06
C LEU A 536 -22.37 10.51 -1.09
N GLN A 537 -23.23 9.57 -0.67
CA GLN A 537 -24.27 9.03 -1.53
C GLN A 537 -25.33 10.07 -1.89
N ALA A 538 -25.64 11.02 -1.00
CA ALA A 538 -26.54 12.13 -1.32
C ALA A 538 -25.96 13.03 -2.43
N GLU A 539 -24.65 13.28 -2.42
CA GLU A 539 -23.94 14.06 -3.45
C GLU A 539 -23.94 13.40 -4.83
N MET A 540 -24.25 12.10 -4.92
CA MET A 540 -24.45 11.46 -6.22
C MET A 540 -25.59 12.11 -7.00
N GLN A 541 -26.60 12.71 -6.34
CA GLN A 541 -27.66 13.46 -7.05
C GLN A 541 -27.11 14.66 -7.81
N ASN A 542 -26.11 15.33 -7.24
CA ASN A 542 -25.41 16.49 -7.80
C ASN A 542 -24.33 16.10 -8.84
N ASN A 543 -24.08 14.80 -9.05
CA ASN A 543 -23.00 14.25 -9.89
C ASN A 543 -21.59 14.70 -9.47
N LYS A 544 -21.43 15.33 -8.31
CA LYS A 544 -20.16 15.94 -7.90
C LYS A 544 -20.07 15.94 -6.39
N ALA A 545 -18.88 15.69 -5.85
CA ALA A 545 -18.56 15.95 -4.46
C ALA A 545 -17.38 16.92 -4.36
N VAL A 546 -17.47 17.90 -3.46
CA VAL A 546 -16.43 18.90 -3.21
C VAL A 546 -15.94 18.77 -1.78
N PHE A 547 -14.64 18.58 -1.62
CA PHE A 547 -14.01 18.47 -0.31
C PHE A 547 -13.12 19.66 -0.02
N ARG A 548 -13.16 20.13 1.23
CA ARG A 548 -12.15 21.03 1.80
C ARG A 548 -11.20 20.24 2.67
N LEU A 549 -9.90 20.39 2.44
CA LEU A 549 -8.86 19.95 3.35
C LEU A 549 -8.27 21.20 4.02
N ASP A 550 -8.50 21.32 5.32
CA ASP A 550 -7.96 22.40 6.14
C ASP A 550 -6.94 21.87 7.16
N GLY A 551 -6.11 22.77 7.68
CA GLY A 551 -5.04 22.47 8.62
C GLY A 551 -5.05 23.41 9.83
N PRO A 552 -3.94 23.47 10.58
CA PRO A 552 -3.84 24.34 11.75
C PRO A 552 -4.06 25.80 11.36
N LYS A 553 -4.84 26.53 12.18
CA LYS A 553 -5.22 27.93 11.91
C LYS A 553 -4.47 28.95 12.79
N THR A 554 -3.60 28.48 13.68
CA THR A 554 -2.78 29.34 14.56
C THR A 554 -1.36 28.80 14.66
N LEU A 555 -0.40 29.70 14.94
CA LEU A 555 1.01 29.36 15.15
C LEU A 555 1.43 29.67 16.59
N PRO A 556 2.13 28.76 17.29
CA PRO A 556 2.80 29.07 18.54
C PRO A 556 3.85 30.17 18.38
N ASN A 557 4.15 30.88 19.47
CA ASN A 557 5.20 31.91 19.49
C ASN A 557 6.54 31.35 18.99
N GLY A 558 7.14 32.04 18.01
CA GLY A 558 8.43 31.68 17.44
C GLY A 558 8.38 30.82 16.18
N GLU A 559 7.22 30.21 15.87
CA GLU A 559 7.06 29.44 14.62
C GLU A 559 6.64 30.36 13.46
N ASP A 560 7.07 30.01 12.24
CA ASP A 560 6.82 30.77 11.01
C ASP A 560 5.86 30.06 10.04
N SER A 561 5.71 28.73 10.20
CA SER A 561 4.94 27.88 9.30
C SER A 561 4.51 26.58 9.97
N GLN A 562 3.35 26.09 9.58
CA GLN A 562 2.86 24.72 9.81
C GLN A 562 2.01 24.34 8.58
N ILE A 563 2.66 24.24 7.42
CA ILE A 563 2.03 23.96 6.12
C ILE A 563 2.55 22.62 5.61
N MET A 564 1.63 21.75 5.21
CA MET A 564 1.94 20.56 4.42
C MET A 564 1.67 20.82 2.93
N GLN A 565 2.57 20.35 2.08
CA GLN A 565 2.39 20.34 0.63
C GLN A 565 1.89 18.97 0.18
N PHE A 566 0.80 18.92 -0.59
CA PHE A 566 0.27 17.68 -1.17
C PHE A 566 0.33 17.71 -2.70
N ASP A 567 0.49 16.53 -3.28
CA ASP A 567 0.57 16.38 -4.73
C ASP A 567 -0.83 16.41 -5.34
N ILE A 568 -0.95 17.07 -6.50
CA ILE A 568 -2.19 17.07 -7.30
C ILE A 568 -2.08 16.18 -8.54
N GLY A 569 -0.90 15.62 -8.82
CA GLY A 569 -0.60 14.75 -9.95
C GLY A 569 -0.74 15.40 -11.34
N TYR A 570 -0.90 16.72 -11.41
CA TYR A 570 -0.95 17.51 -12.65
C TYR A 570 0.19 18.53 -12.71
N GLY A 571 0.46 19.02 -13.92
CA GLY A 571 1.39 20.12 -14.17
C GLY A 571 2.86 19.76 -13.96
N LYS A 572 3.73 20.76 -14.16
CA LYS A 572 5.18 20.61 -14.05
C LYS A 572 5.67 20.31 -12.62
N PHE A 573 4.84 20.58 -11.63
CA PHE A 573 5.15 20.41 -10.21
C PHE A 573 4.59 19.13 -9.59
N GLY A 574 3.63 18.45 -10.25
CA GLY A 574 3.08 17.19 -9.77
C GLY A 574 4.01 16.00 -10.01
N GLY A 575 3.92 14.98 -9.15
CA GLY A 575 4.70 13.74 -9.23
C GLY A 575 4.26 12.78 -10.34
N GLY A 576 3.08 13.00 -10.94
CA GLY A 576 2.47 12.16 -11.97
C GLY A 576 1.05 11.71 -11.60
N ILE A 577 0.36 11.07 -12.54
CA ILE A 577 -1.05 10.65 -12.40
C ILE A 577 -1.29 9.74 -11.18
N GLN A 578 -0.27 9.00 -10.76
CA GLN A 578 -0.33 8.10 -9.62
C GLN A 578 -0.41 8.80 -8.27
N TYR A 579 -0.10 10.11 -8.16
CA TYR A 579 -0.12 10.88 -6.91
C TYR A 579 -1.32 11.83 -6.78
N ARG A 580 -2.27 11.79 -7.72
CA ARG A 580 -3.50 12.57 -7.64
C ARG A 580 -4.30 12.18 -6.39
N PRO A 581 -5.04 13.09 -5.74
CA PRO A 581 -6.02 12.72 -4.73
C PRO A 581 -7.04 11.73 -5.31
N ILE A 582 -7.39 10.69 -4.53
CA ILE A 582 -8.20 9.56 -4.99
C ILE A 582 -9.36 9.36 -4.03
N LEU A 583 -10.56 9.20 -4.58
CA LEU A 583 -11.73 8.70 -3.88
C LEU A 583 -11.98 7.26 -4.32
N ASP A 584 -11.71 6.31 -3.42
CA ASP A 584 -11.91 4.86 -3.62
C ASP A 584 -13.27 4.48 -3.05
N ILE A 585 -14.24 4.20 -3.92
CA ILE A 585 -15.63 3.91 -3.54
C ILE A 585 -15.94 2.46 -3.89
N LYS A 586 -16.44 1.74 -2.89
CA LYS A 586 -17.07 0.43 -3.04
C LYS A 586 -18.57 0.57 -2.83
N TYR A 587 -19.36 0.06 -3.76
CA TYR A 587 -20.81 0.16 -3.71
C TYR A 587 -21.47 -1.14 -4.16
N THR A 588 -22.76 -1.27 -3.86
CA THR A 588 -23.66 -2.25 -4.47
C THR A 588 -24.79 -1.51 -5.18
N LEU A 589 -25.64 -2.22 -5.92
CA LEU A 589 -26.86 -1.64 -6.49
C LEU A 589 -28.03 -2.00 -5.59
N GLN A 590 -29.06 -1.16 -5.58
CA GLN A 590 -30.34 -1.53 -5.00
C GLN A 590 -30.84 -2.82 -5.66
N ASN A 591 -31.18 -3.82 -4.83
CA ASN A 591 -31.64 -5.10 -5.33
C ASN A 591 -32.98 -4.96 -6.05
N GLU A 592 -33.04 -5.53 -7.25
CA GLU A 592 -34.30 -5.90 -7.87
C GLU A 592 -34.86 -7.14 -7.19
N LYS A 593 -36.17 -7.32 -7.27
CA LYS A 593 -36.88 -8.42 -6.61
C LYS A 593 -37.87 -9.04 -7.57
N ILE A 594 -37.74 -10.35 -7.76
CA ILE A 594 -38.73 -11.16 -8.47
C ILE A 594 -39.33 -12.20 -7.53
N LYS A 595 -40.58 -12.55 -7.78
CA LYS A 595 -41.28 -13.64 -7.11
C LYS A 595 -41.68 -14.65 -8.16
N LEU A 596 -41.12 -15.84 -8.08
CA LEU A 596 -41.46 -16.93 -8.97
C LEU A 596 -42.47 -17.82 -8.25
N PRO A 597 -43.69 -18.00 -8.80
CA PRO A 597 -44.60 -19.01 -8.29
C PRO A 597 -44.04 -20.40 -8.61
N ALA A 598 -44.41 -21.41 -7.82
CA ALA A 598 -44.14 -22.79 -8.18
C ALA A 598 -44.84 -23.12 -9.52
N ALA A 599 -44.10 -23.67 -10.47
CA ALA A 599 -44.63 -24.10 -11.76
C ALA A 599 -45.42 -25.40 -11.61
N THR A 600 -44.86 -26.36 -10.87
CA THR A 600 -45.51 -27.61 -10.49
C THR A 600 -45.56 -27.74 -8.97
N LEU A 601 -46.67 -28.27 -8.46
CA LEU A 601 -46.82 -28.73 -7.09
C LEU A 601 -47.34 -30.16 -7.11
N SER A 602 -46.74 -31.04 -6.31
CA SER A 602 -47.20 -32.43 -6.23
C SER A 602 -46.94 -33.04 -4.86
N THR A 603 -47.74 -34.04 -4.52
CA THR A 603 -47.47 -35.01 -3.45
C THR A 603 -47.11 -36.33 -4.09
N ILE A 604 -46.01 -36.93 -3.64
CA ILE A 604 -45.49 -38.19 -4.19
C ILE A 604 -45.63 -39.26 -3.11
N CYS A 605 -46.58 -40.17 -3.35
CA CYS A 605 -46.86 -41.35 -2.54
C CYS A 605 -46.29 -42.59 -3.24
N THR A 606 -46.28 -43.72 -2.53
CA THR A 606 -45.74 -44.98 -3.07
C THR A 606 -46.54 -45.54 -4.26
N ASP A 607 -47.82 -45.21 -4.34
CA ASP A 607 -48.78 -45.77 -5.28
C ASP A 607 -49.36 -44.74 -6.27
N ARG A 608 -49.18 -43.44 -6.00
CA ARG A 608 -49.80 -42.34 -6.77
C ARG A 608 -49.10 -41.00 -6.59
N MET A 609 -49.40 -40.07 -7.51
CA MET A 609 -49.11 -38.64 -7.38
C MET A 609 -50.41 -37.84 -7.27
N ASP A 610 -50.42 -36.80 -6.43
CA ASP A 610 -51.56 -35.87 -6.23
C ASP A 610 -51.07 -34.44 -6.50
N GLU A 611 -51.87 -33.61 -7.16
CA GLU A 611 -51.51 -32.22 -7.53
C GLU A 611 -51.46 -31.26 -6.33
N ARG A 612 -52.00 -31.67 -5.17
CA ARG A 612 -51.92 -30.86 -3.94
C ARG A 612 -50.55 -31.07 -3.28
N LEU A 613 -49.99 -30.03 -2.66
CA LEU A 613 -48.72 -30.13 -1.93
C LEU A 613 -48.94 -30.64 -0.49
N LYS A 614 -48.48 -31.86 -0.19
CA LYS A 614 -48.55 -32.49 1.14
C LYS A 614 -47.23 -33.22 1.42
N SER A 615 -46.90 -33.38 2.70
CA SER A 615 -45.75 -34.19 3.12
C SER A 615 -45.99 -34.84 4.47
N GLY A 616 -45.34 -35.97 4.76
CA GLY A 616 -45.46 -36.66 6.04
C GLY A 616 -45.27 -38.18 5.92
N PHE A 617 -46.06 -38.94 6.64
CA PHE A 617 -46.04 -40.40 6.62
C PHE A 617 -47.44 -40.95 6.36
N ASP A 618 -47.53 -41.94 5.45
CA ASP A 618 -48.78 -42.63 5.14
C ASP A 618 -49.21 -43.59 6.27
N THR A 619 -50.30 -44.32 6.06
CA THR A 619 -50.86 -45.27 7.04
C THR A 619 -49.91 -46.42 7.38
N GLU A 620 -48.99 -46.78 6.49
CA GLU A 620 -48.00 -47.83 6.70
C GLU A 620 -46.72 -47.30 7.37
N GLY A 621 -46.55 -45.97 7.42
CA GLY A 621 -45.35 -45.30 7.91
C GLY A 621 -44.30 -45.06 6.83
N LYS A 622 -44.66 -45.16 5.55
CA LYS A 622 -43.76 -44.79 4.45
C LYS A 622 -43.83 -43.28 4.25
N ARG A 623 -42.71 -42.68 3.85
CA ARG A 623 -42.62 -41.24 3.63
C ARG A 623 -43.49 -40.82 2.46
N VAL A 624 -44.10 -39.65 2.59
CA VAL A 624 -44.82 -38.95 1.54
C VAL A 624 -44.08 -37.63 1.31
N TYR A 625 -43.61 -37.43 0.08
CA TYR A 625 -42.79 -36.27 -0.29
C TYR A 625 -43.66 -35.18 -0.89
N GLY A 626 -43.43 -33.93 -0.49
CA GLY A 626 -43.97 -32.77 -1.21
C GLY A 626 -42.96 -32.32 -2.26
N TYR A 627 -43.36 -32.23 -3.52
CA TYR A 627 -42.52 -31.79 -4.62
C TYR A 627 -42.98 -30.44 -5.16
N MET A 628 -42.02 -29.59 -5.52
CA MET A 628 -42.27 -28.33 -6.20
C MET A 628 -41.12 -28.00 -7.15
N ASP A 629 -41.40 -27.32 -8.25
CA ASP A 629 -40.38 -26.76 -9.12
C ASP A 629 -40.66 -25.30 -9.51
N PHE A 630 -39.61 -24.63 -9.95
CA PHE A 630 -39.63 -23.23 -10.35
C PHE A 630 -38.91 -23.07 -11.68
N ASP A 631 -39.56 -22.33 -12.58
CA ASP A 631 -39.01 -21.93 -13.86
C ASP A 631 -38.10 -20.70 -13.67
N LEU A 632 -36.80 -20.91 -13.85
CA LEU A 632 -35.80 -19.84 -13.73
C LEU A 632 -35.69 -18.98 -14.99
N SER A 633 -36.33 -19.34 -16.11
CA SER A 633 -36.25 -18.56 -17.37
C SER A 633 -36.88 -17.16 -17.26
N GLN A 634 -37.67 -16.93 -16.21
CA GLN A 634 -38.24 -15.63 -15.87
C GLN A 634 -37.22 -14.66 -15.23
N LEU A 635 -36.05 -15.15 -14.80
CA LEU A 635 -34.95 -14.29 -14.37
C LEU A 635 -34.30 -13.61 -15.58
N PRO A 636 -33.71 -12.41 -15.41
CA PRO A 636 -32.98 -11.75 -16.49
C PRO A 636 -31.72 -12.55 -16.86
N ASP A 637 -31.12 -12.21 -18.01
CA ASP A 637 -29.95 -12.90 -18.56
C ASP A 637 -28.90 -13.20 -17.48
N PRO A 638 -28.56 -14.49 -17.24
CA PRO A 638 -27.60 -14.88 -16.22
C PRO A 638 -26.22 -14.24 -16.44
N LYS A 639 -25.82 -13.88 -17.66
CA LYS A 639 -24.53 -13.24 -17.94
C LYS A 639 -24.36 -11.87 -17.27
N ASN A 640 -25.47 -11.18 -17.05
CA ASN A 640 -25.52 -9.81 -16.52
C ASN A 640 -26.32 -9.72 -15.21
N THR A 641 -26.64 -10.85 -14.57
CA THR A 641 -27.46 -10.89 -13.37
C THR A 641 -26.73 -11.63 -12.27
N MET A 642 -26.57 -11.02 -11.10
CA MET A 642 -26.04 -11.68 -9.91
C MET A 642 -27.12 -11.87 -8.85
N ILE A 643 -27.34 -13.11 -8.43
CA ILE A 643 -28.29 -13.44 -7.35
C ILE A 643 -27.65 -13.11 -6.00
N THR A 644 -28.20 -12.14 -5.29
CA THR A 644 -27.66 -11.69 -4.00
C THR A 644 -28.30 -12.44 -2.83
N ASN A 645 -29.58 -12.77 -2.95
CA ASN A 645 -30.34 -13.50 -1.93
C ASN A 645 -31.50 -14.29 -2.54
N CYS A 646 -31.82 -15.43 -1.95
CA CYS A 646 -32.97 -16.24 -2.31
C CYS A 646 -33.66 -16.79 -1.05
N THR A 647 -34.98 -16.73 -1.03
CA THR A 647 -35.80 -17.28 0.04
C THR A 647 -36.99 -18.03 -0.54
N LEU A 648 -37.13 -19.31 -0.18
CA LEU A 648 -38.35 -20.07 -0.43
C LEU A 648 -39.38 -19.74 0.64
N ARG A 649 -40.56 -19.30 0.21
CA ARG A 649 -41.67 -18.88 1.06
C ARG A 649 -42.84 -19.84 0.89
N ILE A 650 -43.24 -20.52 1.97
CA ILE A 650 -44.35 -21.49 1.97
C ILE A 650 -45.29 -21.20 3.13
N ARG A 651 -46.59 -21.19 2.88
CA ARG A 651 -47.63 -21.06 3.92
C ARG A 651 -48.07 -22.44 4.43
N ASN A 652 -48.15 -22.58 5.75
CA ASN A 652 -48.73 -23.76 6.41
C ASN A 652 -50.25 -23.55 6.62
N LYS A 653 -51.08 -24.56 6.33
CA LYS A 653 -52.54 -24.54 6.62
C LYS A 653 -52.93 -25.29 7.89
N ASN A 654 -52.00 -26.00 8.51
CA ASN A 654 -52.29 -26.93 9.60
C ASN A 654 -52.15 -26.24 10.96
N THR A 655 -52.97 -26.62 11.92
CA THR A 655 -52.86 -26.18 13.33
C THR A 655 -52.55 -27.37 14.21
N PHE A 656 -51.46 -27.29 14.97
CA PHE A 656 -50.99 -28.38 15.82
C PHE A 656 -51.33 -28.11 17.29
N LYS A 657 -52.10 -28.98 17.93
CA LYS A 657 -52.49 -28.84 19.35
C LYS A 657 -51.56 -29.58 20.32
N THR A 658 -50.82 -30.57 19.83
CA THR A 658 -49.88 -31.38 20.61
C THR A 658 -48.51 -31.33 19.95
N THR A 659 -47.46 -31.34 20.76
CA THR A 659 -46.08 -31.45 20.27
C THR A 659 -45.86 -32.84 19.67
N SER A 660 -45.28 -32.89 18.48
CA SER A 660 -44.83 -34.13 17.83
C SER A 660 -43.32 -34.07 17.59
N ASP A 661 -42.71 -35.24 17.37
CA ASP A 661 -41.31 -35.37 16.97
C ASP A 661 -41.10 -35.14 15.46
N MET A 662 -42.15 -34.75 14.73
CA MET A 662 -42.10 -34.50 13.31
C MET A 662 -41.26 -33.26 12.99
N ARG A 663 -40.39 -33.39 12.00
CA ARG A 663 -39.63 -32.30 11.39
C ARG A 663 -39.78 -32.36 9.88
N TYR A 664 -39.68 -31.19 9.26
CA TYR A 664 -39.71 -31.03 7.81
C TYR A 664 -38.55 -30.16 7.38
N TYR A 665 -37.86 -30.55 6.32
CA TYR A 665 -36.84 -29.72 5.70
C TYR A 665 -36.97 -29.79 4.19
N ILE A 666 -36.32 -28.82 3.54
CA ILE A 666 -36.36 -28.65 2.10
C ILE A 666 -35.03 -29.11 1.54
N GLU A 667 -35.08 -30.03 0.58
CA GLU A 667 -33.93 -30.44 -0.23
C GLU A 667 -34.05 -29.79 -1.61
N LEU A 668 -32.97 -29.15 -2.08
CA LEU A 668 -32.75 -28.85 -3.48
C LEU A 668 -32.21 -30.11 -4.16
N VAL A 669 -32.84 -30.53 -5.26
CA VAL A 669 -32.59 -31.84 -5.88
C VAL A 669 -32.41 -31.73 -7.38
N GLU A 670 -31.65 -32.66 -7.97
CA GLU A 670 -31.59 -32.87 -9.41
C GLU A 670 -32.28 -34.21 -9.74
N VAL A 671 -33.29 -34.16 -10.61
CA VAL A 671 -34.05 -35.32 -11.10
C VAL A 671 -34.55 -34.97 -12.50
N ASP A 672 -34.34 -35.84 -13.49
CA ASP A 672 -34.70 -35.57 -14.89
C ASP A 672 -36.21 -35.38 -15.08
N GLU A 673 -36.99 -36.41 -14.71
CA GLU A 673 -38.45 -36.34 -14.63
C GLU A 673 -38.93 -37.03 -13.34
N VAL A 674 -39.90 -36.42 -12.67
CA VAL A 674 -40.50 -36.99 -11.47
C VAL A 674 -41.71 -37.84 -11.87
N VAL A 675 -41.49 -39.12 -12.11
CA VAL A 675 -42.52 -40.04 -12.61
C VAL A 675 -42.97 -41.03 -11.52
N THR A 676 -42.09 -41.40 -10.60
CA THR A 676 -42.36 -42.43 -9.59
C THR A 676 -41.86 -42.06 -8.19
N TYR A 677 -42.39 -42.78 -7.19
CA TYR A 677 -41.89 -42.70 -5.81
C TYR A 677 -40.40 -43.07 -5.68
N GLU A 678 -39.94 -44.00 -6.51
CA GLU A 678 -38.58 -44.51 -6.43
C GLU A 678 -37.57 -43.49 -6.96
N ASP A 679 -37.95 -42.66 -7.93
CA ASP A 679 -37.16 -41.51 -8.40
C ASP A 679 -36.92 -40.52 -7.27
N MET A 680 -37.97 -40.22 -6.48
CA MET A 680 -37.82 -39.39 -5.28
C MET A 680 -36.94 -40.07 -4.25
N LYS A 681 -37.11 -41.36 -3.99
CA LYS A 681 -36.32 -42.04 -2.98
C LYS A 681 -34.81 -42.06 -3.31
N ASN A 682 -34.46 -42.13 -4.60
CA ASN A 682 -33.08 -42.23 -5.08
C ASN A 682 -32.54 -40.92 -5.70
N ARG A 683 -33.26 -39.80 -5.53
CA ARG A 683 -32.90 -38.48 -6.06
C ARG A 683 -31.49 -38.03 -5.63
N GLU A 684 -30.84 -37.27 -6.50
CA GLU A 684 -29.62 -36.55 -6.16
C GLU A 684 -29.95 -35.31 -5.32
N LYS A 685 -29.24 -35.13 -4.22
CA LYS A 685 -29.42 -34.00 -3.31
C LYS A 685 -28.28 -33.01 -3.52
N ILE A 686 -28.63 -31.81 -3.98
CA ILE A 686 -27.67 -30.74 -4.21
C ILE A 686 -27.39 -30.01 -2.89
N ALA A 687 -28.46 -29.57 -2.20
CA ALA A 687 -28.32 -28.79 -0.96
C ALA A 687 -29.55 -28.91 -0.05
N TYR A 688 -29.37 -28.61 1.24
CA TYR A 688 -30.47 -28.38 2.18
C TYR A 688 -30.77 -26.89 2.24
N ILE A 689 -32.05 -26.50 2.17
CA ILE A 689 -32.44 -25.08 2.16
C ILE A 689 -32.97 -24.68 3.53
N GLY A 690 -32.34 -23.66 4.12
CA GLY A 690 -32.74 -23.10 5.41
C GLY A 690 -32.50 -24.08 6.58
N TYR A 691 -33.44 -24.10 7.51
CA TYR A 691 -33.38 -24.93 8.72
C TYR A 691 -34.55 -25.92 8.76
N GLU A 692 -34.40 -27.00 9.52
CA GLU A 692 -35.49 -27.94 9.77
C GLU A 692 -36.58 -27.27 10.62
N VAL A 693 -37.84 -27.47 10.24
CA VAL A 693 -38.99 -26.86 10.91
C VAL A 693 -39.78 -27.93 11.65
N ALA A 694 -40.00 -27.73 12.95
CA ALA A 694 -40.89 -28.58 13.73
C ALA A 694 -42.35 -28.23 13.52
N GLU A 695 -43.27 -29.18 13.74
CA GLU A 695 -44.71 -28.88 13.72
C GLU A 695 -45.09 -27.76 14.70
N SER A 696 -44.40 -27.65 15.85
CA SER A 696 -44.58 -26.53 16.78
C SER A 696 -44.26 -25.16 16.16
N ASP A 697 -43.25 -25.11 15.30
CA ASP A 697 -42.80 -23.87 14.66
C ASP A 697 -43.74 -23.45 13.53
N LEU A 698 -44.41 -24.42 12.90
CA LEU A 698 -45.38 -24.21 11.83
C LEU A 698 -46.64 -23.45 12.28
N ASN A 699 -46.96 -23.44 13.58
CA ASN A 699 -48.05 -22.64 14.16
C ASN A 699 -47.65 -21.18 14.42
N SER A 700 -46.35 -20.91 14.57
CA SER A 700 -45.87 -19.63 15.11
C SER A 700 -45.89 -18.48 14.10
N LYS A 701 -45.93 -18.80 12.81
CA LYS A 701 -45.84 -17.82 11.71
C LYS A 701 -46.80 -18.20 10.59
N GLU A 702 -47.41 -17.19 9.98
CA GLU A 702 -48.26 -17.37 8.80
C GLU A 702 -47.46 -17.99 7.64
N TYR A 703 -46.23 -17.51 7.42
CA TYR A 703 -45.31 -18.04 6.41
C TYR A 703 -44.05 -18.61 7.04
N GLN A 704 -43.56 -19.69 6.43
CA GLN A 704 -42.23 -20.24 6.67
C GLN A 704 -41.28 -19.72 5.59
N TYR A 705 -40.08 -19.36 6.01
CA TYR A 705 -39.05 -18.77 5.15
C TYR A 705 -37.80 -19.62 5.24
N PHE A 706 -37.47 -20.30 4.14
CA PHE A 706 -36.26 -21.10 4.01
C PHE A 706 -35.25 -20.28 3.20
N ASN A 707 -34.29 -19.67 3.91
CA ASN A 707 -33.25 -18.84 3.29
C ASN A 707 -32.13 -19.71 2.72
N PHE A 708 -31.63 -19.32 1.56
CA PHE A 708 -30.51 -19.99 0.92
C PHE A 708 -29.21 -19.54 1.59
N ASP A 709 -28.36 -20.50 1.94
CA ASP A 709 -26.98 -20.22 2.32
C ASP A 709 -26.11 -19.98 1.08
N THR A 710 -24.81 -19.79 1.26
CA THR A 710 -23.88 -19.53 0.15
C THR A 710 -23.84 -20.66 -0.85
N LEU A 711 -23.82 -21.93 -0.41
CA LEU A 711 -23.73 -23.08 -1.31
C LEU A 711 -25.02 -23.25 -2.12
N ALA A 712 -26.18 -23.12 -1.48
CA ALA A 712 -27.47 -23.17 -2.16
C ALA A 712 -27.64 -22.03 -3.18
N LYS A 713 -27.11 -20.84 -2.87
CA LYS A 713 -27.11 -19.73 -3.84
C LYS A 713 -26.21 -20.01 -5.04
N ILE A 714 -25.01 -20.57 -4.83
CA ILE A 714 -24.13 -20.97 -5.94
C ILE A 714 -24.83 -21.98 -6.84
N ALA A 715 -25.45 -23.02 -6.27
CA ALA A 715 -26.19 -24.02 -7.03
C ALA A 715 -27.37 -23.41 -7.81
N LEU A 716 -28.18 -22.54 -7.18
CA LEU A 716 -29.25 -21.80 -7.86
C LEU A 716 -28.73 -20.99 -9.05
N ASP A 717 -27.60 -20.32 -8.85
CA ASP A 717 -26.98 -19.45 -9.83
C ASP A 717 -26.37 -20.22 -11.01
N GLU A 718 -25.80 -21.40 -10.76
CA GLU A 718 -25.34 -22.36 -11.78
C GLU A 718 -26.52 -22.91 -12.59
N MET A 719 -27.59 -23.35 -11.92
CA MET A 719 -28.79 -23.85 -12.60
C MET A 719 -29.45 -22.78 -13.47
N HIS A 720 -29.47 -21.52 -13.04
CA HIS A 720 -29.94 -20.41 -13.85
C HIS A 720 -29.07 -20.19 -15.10
N GLN A 721 -27.74 -20.27 -14.96
CA GLN A 721 -26.80 -20.17 -16.09
C GLN A 721 -26.97 -21.32 -17.09
N GLU A 722 -27.29 -22.51 -16.61
CA GLU A 722 -27.53 -23.71 -17.44
C GLU A 722 -28.95 -23.75 -18.05
N GLY A 723 -29.83 -22.82 -17.67
CA GLY A 723 -31.23 -22.82 -18.11
C GLY A 723 -32.07 -23.96 -17.54
N LYS A 724 -31.67 -24.49 -16.37
CA LYS A 724 -32.38 -25.58 -15.67
C LYS A 724 -33.54 -25.07 -14.83
N THR A 725 -34.46 -25.98 -14.51
CA THR A 725 -35.52 -25.74 -13.53
C THR A 725 -35.03 -26.06 -12.12
N LEU A 726 -35.50 -25.28 -11.15
CA LEU A 726 -35.12 -25.45 -9.75
C LEU A 726 -36.13 -26.35 -9.04
N LYS A 727 -35.71 -27.49 -8.50
CA LYS A 727 -36.62 -28.52 -7.96
C LYS A 727 -36.40 -28.71 -6.47
N PHE A 728 -37.47 -28.73 -5.68
CA PHE A 728 -37.41 -28.98 -4.25
C PHE A 728 -38.28 -30.14 -3.80
N VAL A 729 -37.79 -30.80 -2.75
CA VAL A 729 -38.53 -31.82 -2.02
C VAL A 729 -38.67 -31.44 -0.55
N ILE A 730 -39.91 -31.36 -0.07
CA ILE A 730 -40.23 -31.33 1.35
C ILE A 730 -40.12 -32.75 1.89
N ASN A 731 -39.11 -32.98 2.73
CA ASN A 731 -38.82 -34.29 3.29
C ASN A 731 -39.20 -34.33 4.79
N PRO A 732 -40.09 -35.26 5.20
CA PRO A 732 -40.46 -35.45 6.60
C PRO A 732 -39.51 -36.39 7.34
N THR A 733 -39.22 -36.08 8.60
CA THR A 733 -38.47 -36.96 9.52
C THR A 733 -39.15 -37.07 10.88
N SER A 734 -38.93 -38.22 11.53
CA SER A 734 -39.42 -38.54 12.88
C SER A 734 -38.44 -39.54 13.49
N SER A 735 -38.04 -39.32 14.74
CA SER A 735 -37.13 -40.22 15.47
C SER A 735 -37.86 -41.38 16.14
N LEU A 736 -39.17 -41.24 16.37
CA LEU A 736 -40.02 -42.25 17.00
C LEU A 736 -40.79 -43.12 16.00
N GLY A 737 -40.70 -42.80 14.71
CA GLY A 737 -41.42 -43.51 13.64
C GLY A 737 -42.89 -43.09 13.56
N ALA A 738 -43.17 -42.05 12.78
CA ALA A 738 -44.53 -41.57 12.56
C ALA A 738 -45.29 -42.42 11.53
N LYS A 739 -46.59 -42.61 11.78
CA LYS A 739 -47.55 -43.24 10.86
C LYS A 739 -48.82 -42.41 10.81
N ASN A 740 -49.50 -42.46 9.67
CA ASN A 740 -50.77 -41.76 9.43
C ASN A 740 -50.72 -40.27 9.80
N ARG A 741 -49.61 -39.60 9.44
CA ARG A 741 -49.34 -38.22 9.80
C ARG A 741 -48.95 -37.45 8.55
N LEU A 742 -49.93 -36.87 7.88
CA LEU A 742 -49.76 -36.09 6.66
C LEU A 742 -50.20 -34.64 6.90
N ILE A 743 -49.37 -33.69 6.48
CA ILE A 743 -49.69 -32.26 6.58
C ILE A 743 -49.88 -31.66 5.20
N ALA A 744 -50.80 -30.69 5.08
CA ALA A 744 -51.09 -30.00 3.83
C ALA A 744 -50.40 -28.63 3.79
N TRP A 745 -49.63 -28.37 2.74
CA TRP A 745 -49.05 -27.06 2.48
C TRP A 745 -50.00 -26.25 1.60
N ASN A 746 -49.91 -24.93 1.67
CA ASN A 746 -50.64 -24.07 0.75
C ASN A 746 -50.02 -24.14 -0.65
N SER A 747 -50.84 -23.90 -1.68
CA SER A 747 -50.38 -23.77 -3.06
C SER A 747 -49.72 -22.41 -3.35
N ASP A 748 -49.89 -21.44 -2.45
CA ASP A 748 -49.18 -20.15 -2.46
C ASP A 748 -47.74 -20.34 -2.00
N VAL A 749 -46.96 -20.96 -2.87
CA VAL A 749 -45.52 -21.20 -2.75
C VAL A 749 -44.80 -20.25 -3.68
N GLU A 750 -43.88 -19.46 -3.14
CA GLU A 750 -43.10 -18.49 -3.91
C GLU A 750 -41.62 -18.64 -3.62
N LEU A 751 -40.81 -18.56 -4.67
CA LEU A 751 -39.39 -18.31 -4.57
C LEU A 751 -39.14 -16.82 -4.72
N VAL A 752 -38.61 -16.20 -3.67
CA VAL A 752 -38.32 -14.77 -3.62
C VAL A 752 -36.84 -14.56 -3.89
N ILE A 753 -36.51 -14.11 -5.09
CA ILE A 753 -35.13 -13.89 -5.53
C ILE A 753 -34.84 -12.39 -5.56
N LYS A 754 -33.72 -12.01 -4.94
CA LYS A 754 -33.13 -10.68 -5.07
C LYS A 754 -31.89 -10.78 -5.93
N TYR A 755 -31.74 -9.85 -6.86
CA TYR A 755 -30.61 -9.81 -7.77
C TYR A 755 -30.20 -8.37 -8.08
N ILE A 756 -29.03 -8.24 -8.68
CA ILE A 756 -28.54 -6.98 -9.24
C ILE A 756 -28.06 -7.21 -10.67
N GLU A 757 -28.16 -6.19 -11.50
CA GLU A 757 -27.55 -6.19 -12.82
C GLU A 757 -26.03 -6.00 -12.68
N LYS A 758 -25.27 -7.05 -12.96
CA LYS A 758 -23.82 -7.08 -12.88
C LYS A 758 -23.27 -8.09 -13.87
N ARG A 759 -22.44 -7.61 -14.80
CA ARG A 759 -21.70 -8.46 -15.73
C ARG A 759 -20.69 -9.34 -15.00
N ARG A 760 -20.68 -10.64 -15.33
CA ARG A 760 -19.81 -11.65 -14.70
C ARG A 760 -18.44 -11.76 -15.33
N THR A 761 -18.39 -11.69 -16.65
CA THR A 761 -17.19 -11.95 -17.44
C THR A 761 -16.57 -10.65 -17.89
N ALA A 762 -15.24 -10.59 -17.79
CA ALA A 762 -14.47 -9.48 -18.35
C ALA A 762 -14.71 -9.30 -19.85
N VAL A 763 -14.45 -8.10 -20.34
CA VAL A 763 -14.34 -7.81 -21.76
C VAL A 763 -13.12 -8.51 -22.36
N ALA A 764 -13.12 -8.71 -23.68
CA ALA A 764 -12.01 -9.35 -24.38
C ALA A 764 -10.70 -8.56 -24.22
N SER A 765 -9.56 -9.27 -24.17
CA SER A 765 -8.24 -8.65 -24.17
C SER A 765 -7.97 -7.91 -25.47
N VAL A 766 -7.05 -6.95 -25.45
CA VAL A 766 -6.69 -6.20 -26.66
C VAL A 766 -5.85 -7.06 -27.60
N GLU A 767 -6.06 -6.87 -28.90
CA GLU A 767 -5.26 -7.49 -29.95
C GLU A 767 -4.27 -6.50 -30.56
N ASN A 768 -3.28 -7.04 -31.30
CA ASN A 768 -2.31 -6.25 -32.06
C ASN A 768 -1.56 -5.17 -31.24
N LEU A 769 -1.28 -5.45 -29.97
CA LEU A 769 -0.46 -4.59 -29.12
C LEU A 769 0.94 -4.45 -29.73
N LYS A 770 1.35 -3.21 -29.99
CA LYS A 770 2.60 -2.84 -30.67
C LYS A 770 3.35 -1.78 -29.89
N ILE A 771 4.67 -1.80 -30.04
CA ILE A 771 5.57 -0.72 -29.64
C ILE A 771 6.07 -0.01 -30.88
N SER A 772 6.07 1.32 -30.86
CA SER A 772 6.82 2.16 -31.79
C SER A 772 7.62 3.24 -31.04
N LYS A 773 8.59 3.87 -31.72
CA LYS A 773 9.33 5.03 -31.21
C LYS A 773 8.89 6.29 -31.94
N GLU A 774 8.28 7.23 -31.22
CA GLU A 774 7.84 8.52 -31.77
C GLU A 774 8.33 9.65 -30.86
N ASN A 775 8.93 10.71 -31.43
CA ASN A 775 9.36 11.90 -30.68
C ASN A 775 10.24 11.62 -29.44
N LYS A 776 11.14 10.63 -29.51
CA LYS A 776 11.95 10.15 -28.36
C LYS A 776 11.09 9.67 -27.18
N MET A 777 9.95 9.06 -27.47
CA MET A 777 9.06 8.40 -26.51
C MET A 777 8.75 6.99 -27.01
N ILE A 778 8.49 6.07 -26.06
CA ILE A 778 7.94 4.75 -26.37
C ILE A 778 6.43 4.92 -26.50
N LYS A 779 5.89 4.60 -27.66
CA LYS A 779 4.45 4.59 -27.92
C LYS A 779 3.94 3.15 -27.90
N LEU A 780 2.81 2.96 -27.24
CA LEU A 780 2.04 1.73 -27.25
C LEU A 780 0.75 1.98 -28.02
N SER A 781 0.35 1.03 -28.86
CA SER A 781 -0.93 1.06 -29.57
C SER A 781 -1.52 -0.34 -29.69
N TRP A 782 -2.84 -0.43 -29.69
CA TRP A 782 -3.59 -1.68 -29.81
C TRP A 782 -4.89 -1.46 -30.58
N ASP A 783 -5.57 -2.55 -30.93
CA ASP A 783 -6.87 -2.47 -31.61
C ASP A 783 -8.00 -2.21 -30.60
N LYS A 784 -9.05 -1.52 -31.06
CA LYS A 784 -10.24 -1.29 -30.24
C LYS A 784 -10.96 -2.62 -29.99
N VAL A 785 -11.28 -2.91 -28.74
CA VAL A 785 -12.15 -4.03 -28.38
C VAL A 785 -13.60 -3.68 -28.77
N ASP A 786 -14.23 -4.56 -29.54
CA ASP A 786 -15.62 -4.42 -29.96
C ASP A 786 -16.55 -5.09 -28.93
N ASP A 787 -16.87 -4.34 -27.87
CA ASP A 787 -17.79 -4.75 -26.81
C ASP A 787 -18.48 -3.52 -26.23
N ASP A 788 -19.82 -3.52 -26.18
CA ASP A 788 -20.63 -2.39 -25.69
C ASP A 788 -20.39 -2.08 -24.20
N ALA A 789 -19.90 -3.04 -23.42
CA ALA A 789 -19.56 -2.81 -22.01
C ALA A 789 -18.14 -2.29 -21.79
N LEU A 790 -17.33 -2.14 -22.83
CA LEU A 790 -15.98 -1.61 -22.72
C LEU A 790 -16.03 -0.19 -22.12
N ASN A 791 -15.42 -0.04 -20.95
CA ASN A 791 -15.32 1.25 -20.28
C ASN A 791 -13.91 1.88 -20.37
N GLY A 792 -12.91 1.14 -20.86
CA GLY A 792 -11.59 1.68 -21.17
C GLY A 792 -10.46 0.65 -21.11
N TYR A 793 -9.23 1.17 -21.15
CA TYR A 793 -7.98 0.42 -21.09
C TYR A 793 -7.10 0.92 -19.96
N TYR A 794 -6.33 0.02 -19.37
CA TYR A 794 -5.37 0.29 -18.31
C TYR A 794 -4.01 -0.26 -18.72
N VAL A 795 -2.98 0.59 -18.68
CA VAL A 795 -1.63 0.21 -19.12
C VAL A 795 -0.66 0.25 -17.94
N VAL A 796 0.06 -0.85 -17.73
CA VAL A 796 1.02 -1.03 -16.65
C VAL A 796 2.39 -1.37 -17.21
N ARG A 797 3.43 -0.83 -16.58
CA ARG A 797 4.83 -1.16 -16.85
C ARG A 797 5.49 -1.83 -15.65
N ASN A 798 6.24 -2.89 -15.88
CA ASN A 798 7.07 -3.53 -14.86
C ASN A 798 8.45 -3.90 -15.46
N SER A 799 9.51 -3.68 -14.70
CA SER A 799 10.89 -3.90 -15.13
C SER A 799 11.43 -5.29 -14.80
N PHE A 800 10.71 -6.08 -14.01
CA PHE A 800 11.20 -7.34 -13.44
C PHE A 800 10.51 -8.57 -14.03
N HIS A 801 9.19 -8.51 -14.18
CA HIS A 801 8.39 -9.59 -14.74
C HIS A 801 7.18 -9.02 -15.48
N PRO A 802 6.51 -9.81 -16.33
CA PRO A 802 5.27 -9.40 -16.96
C PRO A 802 4.18 -9.09 -15.91
N PRO A 803 3.55 -7.90 -15.94
CA PRO A 803 2.41 -7.60 -15.08
C PRO A 803 1.24 -8.53 -15.38
N LYS A 804 0.79 -9.29 -14.38
CA LYS A 804 -0.44 -10.10 -14.46
C LYS A 804 -1.66 -9.42 -13.83
N HIS A 805 -1.46 -8.24 -13.24
CA HIS A 805 -2.51 -7.48 -12.57
C HIS A 805 -2.29 -5.98 -12.78
N PHE A 806 -3.38 -5.20 -12.86
CA PHE A 806 -3.31 -3.76 -13.18
C PHE A 806 -2.56 -2.91 -12.13
N MET A 807 -2.37 -3.44 -10.92
CA MET A 807 -1.56 -2.79 -9.87
C MET A 807 -0.09 -3.22 -9.87
N ASP A 808 0.25 -4.27 -10.61
CA ASP A 808 1.54 -4.96 -10.55
C ASP A 808 2.62 -4.26 -11.38
N GLY A 809 2.91 -3.01 -11.01
CA GLY A 809 3.88 -2.16 -11.66
C GLY A 809 3.54 -0.68 -11.55
N VAL A 810 3.98 0.11 -12.53
CA VAL A 810 3.72 1.54 -12.63
C VAL A 810 2.60 1.78 -13.63
N LYS A 811 1.53 2.47 -13.21
CA LYS A 811 0.45 2.92 -14.11
C LYS A 811 1.01 3.91 -15.13
N ILE A 812 0.85 3.60 -16.41
CA ILE A 812 1.20 4.49 -17.52
C ILE A 812 -0.05 5.21 -18.04
N TYR A 813 -1.16 4.48 -18.19
CA TYR A 813 -2.39 5.01 -18.78
C TYR A 813 -3.65 4.42 -18.13
N GLY A 814 -4.74 5.16 -18.22
CA GLY A 814 -6.09 4.72 -17.89
C GLY A 814 -7.10 5.63 -18.58
N GLY A 815 -7.84 5.11 -19.57
CA GLY A 815 -8.76 5.88 -20.41
C GLY A 815 -9.24 5.09 -21.64
N ASN A 816 -9.85 5.77 -22.61
CA ASN A 816 -10.54 5.12 -23.73
C ASN A 816 -9.74 5.10 -25.05
N ASP A 817 -8.60 5.80 -25.10
CA ASP A 817 -7.74 5.81 -26.26
C ASP A 817 -7.12 4.43 -26.48
N THR A 818 -6.90 4.07 -27.73
CA THR A 818 -6.25 2.81 -28.12
C THR A 818 -4.73 2.95 -28.26
N TRP A 819 -4.17 3.98 -27.64
CA TRP A 819 -2.73 4.25 -27.65
C TRP A 819 -2.33 5.07 -26.41
N THR A 820 -1.05 5.01 -26.07
CA THR A 820 -0.46 5.89 -25.05
C THR A 820 1.05 6.05 -25.24
N TYR A 821 1.63 7.05 -24.59
CA TYR A 821 3.09 7.23 -24.51
C TYR A 821 3.59 6.92 -23.09
N ASP A 822 4.70 6.21 -23.00
CA ASP A 822 5.49 6.17 -21.78
C ASP A 822 6.53 7.30 -21.78
N ASN A 823 6.10 8.45 -21.25
CA ASN A 823 6.91 9.68 -21.22
C ASN A 823 8.08 9.62 -20.22
N PHE A 824 8.16 8.55 -19.42
CA PHE A 824 9.15 8.41 -18.35
C PHE A 824 9.98 7.13 -18.49
N ALA A 825 9.84 6.35 -19.56
CA ALA A 825 10.67 5.17 -19.76
C ALA A 825 12.10 5.54 -20.16
N SER A 826 13.07 4.83 -19.58
CA SER A 826 14.42 4.77 -20.12
C SER A 826 14.46 3.94 -21.42
N PHE A 827 15.31 4.32 -22.37
CA PHE A 827 15.43 3.62 -23.64
C PHE A 827 16.36 2.41 -23.61
N ASP A 828 17.14 2.26 -22.55
CA ASP A 828 18.27 1.33 -22.42
C ASP A 828 17.98 0.08 -21.57
N LYS A 829 16.77 -0.03 -21.02
CA LYS A 829 16.37 -1.16 -20.17
C LYS A 829 15.25 -1.99 -20.78
N GLU A 830 15.39 -3.30 -20.63
CA GLU A 830 14.28 -4.23 -20.83
C GLU A 830 13.16 -3.95 -19.84
N LYS A 831 11.92 -4.16 -20.29
CA LYS A 831 10.71 -4.00 -19.47
C LYS A 831 9.52 -4.66 -20.16
N TYR A 832 8.46 -4.83 -19.39
CA TYR A 832 7.19 -5.40 -19.84
C TYR A 832 6.11 -4.34 -19.76
N TYR A 833 5.29 -4.28 -20.80
CA TYR A 833 4.05 -3.54 -20.82
C TYR A 833 2.87 -4.50 -20.89
N THR A 834 1.84 -4.24 -20.10
CA THR A 834 0.59 -4.98 -20.15
C THR A 834 -0.58 -4.02 -20.32
N VAL A 835 -1.48 -4.34 -21.25
CA VAL A 835 -2.75 -3.66 -21.44
C VAL A 835 -3.88 -4.55 -20.94
N PHE A 836 -4.76 -3.99 -20.12
CA PHE A 836 -6.00 -4.61 -19.67
C PHE A 836 -7.16 -3.77 -20.19
N SER A 837 -8.13 -4.38 -20.87
CA SER A 837 -9.45 -3.76 -21.08
C SER A 837 -10.31 -3.98 -19.83
N TYR A 838 -11.23 -3.08 -19.54
CA TYR A 838 -12.12 -3.21 -18.37
C TYR A 838 -13.52 -2.65 -18.64
N ASP A 839 -14.51 -3.21 -17.93
CA ASP A 839 -15.91 -2.79 -17.98
C ASP A 839 -16.30 -1.86 -16.81
N ASN A 840 -17.61 -1.64 -16.62
CA ASN A 840 -18.15 -0.82 -15.54
C ASN A 840 -18.21 -1.50 -14.16
N VAL A 841 -18.01 -2.81 -14.09
CA VAL A 841 -17.87 -3.62 -12.86
C VAL A 841 -16.40 -3.66 -12.38
N PRO A 842 -15.52 -2.91 -13.07
CA PRO A 842 -14.11 -3.23 -13.38
C PRO A 842 -13.68 -4.71 -13.40
N ASN A 843 -14.34 -5.53 -14.20
CA ASN A 843 -13.77 -6.80 -14.64
C ASN A 843 -12.65 -6.52 -15.64
N PHE A 844 -11.39 -6.72 -15.23
CA PHE A 844 -10.24 -6.59 -16.12
C PHE A 844 -10.08 -7.86 -16.96
N SER A 845 -9.75 -7.69 -18.24
CA SER A 845 -9.46 -8.79 -19.16
C SER A 845 -8.22 -9.58 -18.76
N GLU A 846 -8.01 -10.72 -19.43
CA GLU A 846 -6.69 -11.34 -19.49
C GLU A 846 -5.64 -10.34 -20.01
N PRO A 847 -4.39 -10.40 -19.52
CA PRO A 847 -3.35 -9.43 -19.85
C PRO A 847 -2.85 -9.58 -21.30
N ALA A 848 -2.90 -8.50 -22.09
CA ALA A 848 -2.17 -8.42 -23.36
C ALA A 848 -0.78 -7.83 -23.10
N MET A 849 0.27 -8.64 -23.31
CA MET A 849 1.63 -8.28 -22.89
C MET A 849 2.57 -8.11 -24.07
N ILE A 850 3.47 -7.13 -23.96
CA ILE A 850 4.59 -6.95 -24.90
C ILE A 850 5.87 -6.61 -24.13
N LYS A 851 6.98 -7.23 -24.51
CA LYS A 851 8.31 -6.93 -23.97
C LYS A 851 8.94 -5.84 -24.82
N TYR A 852 9.46 -4.79 -24.19
CA TYR A 852 10.38 -3.85 -24.82
C TYR A 852 11.81 -4.33 -24.58
N ASN A 853 12.55 -4.50 -25.67
CA ASN A 853 13.95 -4.89 -25.72
C ASN A 853 14.76 -3.74 -26.35
N PRO A 854 15.65 -3.08 -25.61
CA PRO A 854 16.39 -1.90 -26.10
C PRO A 854 17.24 -2.18 -27.35
N LEU A 855 17.54 -3.45 -27.65
CA LEU A 855 18.34 -3.88 -28.80
C LEU A 855 17.51 -4.05 -30.10
N GLU A 856 16.18 -4.05 -30.01
CA GLU A 856 15.29 -4.18 -31.16
C GLU A 856 15.03 -2.85 -31.87
N LYS A 857 14.71 -2.94 -33.16
CA LYS A 857 14.25 -1.79 -33.96
C LYS A 857 12.74 -1.69 -33.83
N TYR A 858 12.27 -0.54 -33.36
CA TYR A 858 10.86 -0.18 -33.15
C TYR A 858 10.49 1.05 -33.97
#